data_AF-A0A9E0P3M0-F1
#
_entry.id   AF-A0A9E0P3M0-F1
#
_cell.length_a   1.000
_cell.length_b   1.000
_cell.length_c   1.000
_cell.angle_alpha   90.00
_cell.angle_beta   90.00
_cell.angle_gamma   90.00
#
_symmetry.space_group_name_H-M   'P 1'
#
loop_
_entity.id
_entity.type
_entity.pdbx_description
1 polymer ?
#
loop_
_entity_poly.entity_id
_entity_poly.type
_entity_poly.pdbx_seq_one_letter_code
_entity_poly.pdbx_strand_id
1 'polypeptide(L)'
;MKKSSFLLFFLLFSLCVFGFKSTEMRLLMQSAPVFSFFSDGSYVYVSADGKSIVRKDAKTDVETLVFSIEGRSQLSSIGGFILSPDQATMLVYEKTERSSSVEPLNYFLVDRQRNKLEPLSEYGKQQIPLYSPNGKMIAFVRNGDVYIKRLEFGTELRVTENGLINTLSNGLPDKLYQQGFGINSSIVWSPDSKMIAFVQYDETDVPLFTHTETTTTYPQLFQQRYSKPGFPITKARLFVYTIQFRKHLEMKLPDEGDNYITAVAWSSNPELMAINVLNREQNERKTIFYNPLSGVARMANQENAIPAFSPLAARFLQFLPDNSFTLLSEKTGYTQLYHYANNGILIRQLTNGKMAITDVYGYDTIGKQFFYQSFTKGLLNKGIFAVNLQGKIRTLFDEEGVHTAYFSPQFSHFVHQYSNVNTPPYYTLYDVKMKKLGRVFDNAAMADKMMKRVFPTKELLPMGWMVKPSDFDERKVYPVVVVLQETLNQWDISYAQDIANQGYVVCSFSPTMYRYAGNEQEHLAVWHSYLETLFQYPFTNKNSIALMGVGAYAHTAIELLQKDTTVKVAIALNPITDYAHYLSVLSEGWMGLPQKNFMAYQQAELSSLANYRGKLLLMHNVDNTDVHIQHTWLLVDALIKANQQFDMQLYPSIYYDNVTQTLYLHSFERIMSFLNKNM
;
A
#
# COMPACT_ATOMS: atom_id res chain seq x y z
N MET A 1 -24.40 -41.75 44.13
CA MET A 1 -24.97 -40.98 43.01
C MET A 1 -24.21 -39.67 42.87
N LYS A 2 -23.18 -39.66 42.02
CA LYS A 2 -22.35 -38.50 41.64
C LYS A 2 -21.99 -38.69 40.17
N LYS A 3 -21.82 -37.57 39.46
CA LYS A 3 -21.38 -37.38 38.06
C LYS A 3 -22.50 -37.08 37.06
N SER A 4 -22.90 -35.81 37.00
CA SER A 4 -23.15 -35.10 35.74
C SER A 4 -23.29 -33.60 36.04
N SER A 5 -22.20 -32.83 35.93
CA SER A 5 -22.25 -31.35 35.90
C SER A 5 -20.91 -30.69 35.58
N PHE A 6 -19.83 -31.43 35.31
CA PHE A 6 -18.49 -30.84 35.10
C PHE A 6 -18.06 -30.71 33.63
N LEU A 7 -18.88 -31.14 32.66
CA LEU A 7 -18.47 -31.18 31.24
C LEU A 7 -18.90 -29.96 30.40
N LEU A 8 -19.82 -29.12 30.88
CA LEU A 8 -20.28 -27.94 30.10
C LEU A 8 -19.45 -26.67 30.34
N PHE A 9 -18.64 -26.63 31.41
CA PHE A 9 -17.83 -25.44 31.75
C PHE A 9 -16.47 -25.40 31.03
N PHE A 10 -15.99 -26.54 30.51
CA PHE A 10 -14.68 -26.63 29.83
C PHE A 10 -14.72 -26.24 28.34
N LEU A 11 -15.88 -26.36 27.68
CA LEU A 11 -16.02 -26.01 26.26
C LEU A 11 -16.15 -24.49 26.03
N LEU A 12 -16.74 -23.75 26.97
CA LEU A 12 -16.81 -22.28 26.93
C LEU A 12 -15.49 -21.61 27.36
N PHE A 13 -14.72 -22.22 28.27
CA PHE A 13 -13.41 -21.68 28.69
C PHE A 13 -12.33 -21.84 27.60
N SER A 14 -12.45 -22.86 26.74
CA SER A 14 -11.56 -23.09 25.59
C SER A 14 -11.65 -21.93 24.57
N LEU A 15 -12.86 -21.55 24.17
CA LEU A 15 -13.12 -20.55 23.12
C LEU A 15 -12.57 -19.16 23.49
N CYS A 16 -12.77 -18.70 24.72
CA CYS A 16 -12.24 -17.41 25.18
C CYS A 16 -10.71 -17.38 25.29
N VAL A 17 -10.07 -18.51 25.63
CA VAL A 17 -8.63 -18.57 25.85
C VAL A 17 -7.83 -18.56 24.54
N PHE A 18 -8.40 -19.05 23.42
CA PHE A 18 -7.72 -19.03 22.12
C PHE A 18 -7.82 -17.67 21.41
N GLY A 19 -9.00 -17.02 21.39
CA GLY A 19 -9.14 -15.67 20.82
C GLY A 19 -8.31 -14.61 21.55
N PHE A 20 -8.19 -14.70 22.88
CA PHE A 20 -7.31 -13.83 23.67
C PHE A 20 -5.83 -13.95 23.25
N LYS A 21 -5.36 -15.15 22.89
CA LYS A 21 -3.94 -15.42 22.61
C LYS A 21 -3.46 -14.81 21.29
N SER A 22 -4.25 -14.82 20.22
CA SER A 22 -3.84 -14.22 18.93
C SER A 22 -3.87 -12.70 18.96
N THR A 23 -4.82 -12.14 19.71
CA THR A 23 -4.94 -10.68 19.86
C THR A 23 -3.80 -10.09 20.69
N GLU A 24 -3.36 -10.77 21.75
CA GLU A 24 -2.09 -10.47 22.44
C GLU A 24 -0.88 -10.54 21.49
N MET A 25 -0.84 -11.52 20.58
CA MET A 25 0.29 -11.68 19.65
C MET A 25 0.34 -10.59 18.57
N ARG A 26 -0.81 -10.10 18.12
CA ARG A 26 -0.88 -8.92 17.24
C ARG A 26 -0.31 -7.68 17.92
N LEU A 27 -0.54 -7.51 19.23
CA LEU A 27 0.07 -6.44 20.01
C LEU A 27 1.57 -6.63 20.24
N LEU A 28 2.05 -7.88 20.24
CA LEU A 28 3.48 -8.20 20.35
C LEU A 28 4.23 -8.09 19.02
N MET A 29 3.52 -8.04 17.89
CA MET A 29 4.14 -7.86 16.58
C MET A 29 4.61 -6.42 16.47
N GLN A 30 5.91 -6.23 16.64
CA GLN A 30 6.54 -4.94 16.49
C GLN A 30 6.90 -4.74 15.02
N SER A 31 6.38 -3.67 14.42
CA SER A 31 6.95 -3.16 13.17
C SER A 31 8.38 -2.70 13.44
N ALA A 32 9.23 -2.71 12.41
CA ALA A 32 10.52 -2.03 12.53
C ALA A 32 10.31 -0.59 13.03
N PRO A 33 11.21 -0.10 13.90
CA PRO A 33 11.15 1.30 14.32
C PRO A 33 11.25 2.21 13.09
N VAL A 34 10.66 3.40 13.16
CA VAL A 34 10.84 4.41 12.10
C VAL A 34 12.33 4.72 12.02
N PHE A 35 12.96 4.36 10.90
CA PHE A 35 14.40 4.50 10.70
C PHE A 35 14.75 5.23 9.40
N SER A 36 15.96 5.78 9.37
CA SER A 36 16.58 6.40 8.20
C SER A 36 18.09 6.15 8.21
N PHE A 37 18.82 6.59 7.18
CA PHE A 37 20.27 6.47 7.08
C PHE A 37 20.97 7.82 7.13
N PHE A 38 22.09 7.90 7.84
CA PHE A 38 23.10 8.92 7.60
C PHE A 38 23.95 8.55 6.37
N SER A 39 24.67 9.54 5.84
CA SER A 39 25.48 9.43 4.63
C SER A 39 26.68 8.49 4.79
N ASP A 40 27.16 8.31 6.02
CA ASP A 40 28.22 7.36 6.37
C ASP A 40 27.73 5.90 6.49
N GLY A 41 26.45 5.64 6.24
CA GLY A 41 25.87 4.30 6.24
C GLY A 41 25.37 3.82 7.61
N SER A 42 25.54 4.62 8.66
CA SER A 42 24.88 4.33 9.93
C SER A 42 23.38 4.60 9.83
N TYR A 43 22.58 3.84 10.58
CA TYR A 43 21.14 4.04 10.62
C TYR A 43 20.74 4.77 11.90
N VAL A 44 19.59 5.43 11.81
CA VAL A 44 19.00 6.27 12.84
C VAL A 44 17.58 5.81 13.03
N TYR A 45 17.11 5.76 14.26
CA TYR A 45 15.75 5.33 14.53
C TYR A 45 15.15 6.05 15.74
N VAL A 46 13.82 6.06 15.80
CA VAL A 46 13.09 6.54 16.99
C VAL A 46 13.15 5.47 18.08
N SER A 47 13.58 5.84 19.29
CA SER A 47 13.65 4.92 20.43
C SER A 47 12.28 4.31 20.75
N ALA A 48 12.27 3.12 21.36
CA ALA A 48 11.04 2.38 21.62
C ALA A 48 10.03 3.15 22.52
N ASP A 49 10.51 4.02 23.40
CA ASP A 49 9.70 4.91 24.24
C ASP A 49 9.18 6.17 23.51
N GLY A 50 9.61 6.39 22.26
CA GLY A 50 9.28 7.55 21.45
C GLY A 50 9.86 8.86 21.97
N LYS A 51 10.88 8.84 22.85
CA LYS A 51 11.43 10.06 23.47
C LYS A 51 12.70 10.57 22.80
N SER A 52 13.39 9.72 22.06
CA SER A 52 14.70 10.05 21.49
C SER A 52 14.84 9.54 20.07
N ILE A 53 15.74 10.16 19.33
CA ILE A 53 16.25 9.68 18.05
C ILE A 53 17.69 9.28 18.30
N VAL A 54 17.99 8.02 18.02
CA VAL A 54 19.29 7.41 18.29
C VAL A 54 19.90 6.92 17.00
N ARG A 55 21.22 7.12 16.89
CA ARG A 55 22.04 6.62 15.81
C ARG A 55 22.71 5.35 16.32
N LYS A 56 22.71 4.30 15.50
CA LYS A 56 23.33 3.03 15.86
C LYS A 56 24.37 2.62 14.84
N ASP A 57 25.57 2.33 15.34
CA ASP A 57 26.60 1.68 14.55
C ASP A 57 26.30 0.18 14.49
N ALA A 58 26.01 -0.33 13.30
CA ALA A 58 25.62 -1.73 13.14
C ALA A 58 26.75 -2.73 13.39
N LYS A 59 28.03 -2.29 13.38
CA LYS A 59 29.19 -3.17 13.60
C LYS A 59 29.54 -3.27 15.08
N THR A 60 29.50 -2.17 15.80
CA THR A 60 29.90 -2.11 17.23
C THR A 60 28.72 -2.21 18.18
N ASP A 61 27.49 -2.12 17.66
CA ASP A 61 26.25 -2.02 18.43
C ASP A 61 26.18 -0.78 19.34
N VAL A 62 27.11 0.17 19.16
CA VAL A 62 27.16 1.40 19.94
C VAL A 62 26.06 2.34 19.47
N GLU A 63 25.27 2.80 20.43
CA GLU A 63 24.25 3.82 20.21
C GLU A 63 24.77 5.20 20.62
N THR A 64 24.41 6.20 19.84
CA THR A 64 24.70 7.60 20.13
C THR A 64 23.42 8.41 20.02
N LEU A 65 23.13 9.21 21.04
CA LEU A 65 21.99 10.10 21.04
C LEU A 65 22.13 11.14 19.92
N VAL A 66 21.11 11.25 19.06
CA VAL A 66 21.04 12.29 18.03
C VAL A 66 20.19 13.46 18.51
N PHE A 67 19.07 13.16 19.15
CA PHE A 67 18.12 14.14 19.64
C PHE A 67 17.22 13.52 20.73
N SER A 68 16.84 14.30 21.74
CA SER A 68 15.87 13.90 22.76
C SER A 68 14.83 15.00 22.98
N ILE A 69 13.58 14.63 23.26
CA ILE A 69 12.56 15.58 23.73
C ILE A 69 12.60 15.78 25.25
N GLU A 70 13.52 15.14 25.96
CA GLU A 70 13.66 15.34 27.41
C GLU A 70 13.93 16.81 27.73
N GLY A 71 13.17 17.36 28.70
CA GLY A 71 13.19 18.78 29.03
C GLY A 71 12.50 19.71 28.02
N ARG A 72 11.77 19.17 27.03
CA ARG A 72 11.05 19.92 26.00
C ARG A 72 9.55 19.62 26.04
N SER A 73 8.74 20.63 26.35
CA SER A 73 7.29 20.47 26.46
C SER A 73 6.55 20.56 25.13
N GLN A 74 7.25 20.90 24.02
CA GLN A 74 6.65 21.07 22.70
C GLN A 74 6.20 19.76 22.05
N LEU A 75 6.74 18.62 22.49
CA LEU A 75 6.46 17.29 21.95
C LEU A 75 6.29 16.30 23.10
N SER A 76 5.20 15.52 23.08
CA SER A 76 5.02 14.45 24.07
C SER A 76 5.67 13.14 23.63
N SER A 77 5.78 12.90 22.32
CA SER A 77 6.42 11.74 21.71
C SER A 77 6.87 12.05 20.28
N ILE A 78 7.80 11.27 19.75
CA ILE A 78 8.29 11.34 18.36
C ILE A 78 7.59 10.25 17.56
N GLY A 79 6.82 10.64 16.55
CA GLY A 79 6.20 9.72 15.59
C GLY A 79 7.14 9.34 14.45
N GLY A 80 8.06 10.25 14.09
CA GLY A 80 9.05 10.04 13.07
C GLY A 80 9.85 11.30 12.78
N PHE A 81 10.74 11.22 11.78
CA PHE A 81 11.64 12.30 11.43
C PHE A 81 12.05 12.28 9.95
N ILE A 82 12.52 13.42 9.45
CA ILE A 82 13.03 13.61 8.09
C ILE A 82 14.37 14.34 8.20
N LEU A 83 15.46 13.74 7.71
CA LEU A 83 16.79 14.37 7.71
C LEU A 83 16.92 15.34 6.53
N SER A 84 17.63 16.46 6.73
CA SER A 84 18.07 17.31 5.62
C SER A 84 19.10 16.59 4.74
N PRO A 85 19.29 17.00 3.47
CA PRO A 85 20.27 16.37 2.58
C PRO A 85 21.71 16.36 3.13
N ASP A 86 22.11 17.45 3.80
CA ASP A 86 23.39 17.59 4.51
C ASP A 86 23.38 17.00 5.93
N GLN A 87 22.22 16.53 6.38
CA GLN A 87 21.97 15.91 7.67
C GLN A 87 22.26 16.81 8.88
N ALA A 88 22.42 18.13 8.66
CA ALA A 88 22.66 19.11 9.71
C ALA A 88 21.39 19.45 10.50
N THR A 89 20.23 19.40 9.83
CA THR A 89 18.92 19.63 10.45
C THR A 89 18.03 18.41 10.26
N MET A 90 16.95 18.34 11.03
CA MET A 90 15.89 17.36 10.80
C MET A 90 14.53 17.94 11.14
N LEU A 91 13.50 17.44 10.48
CA LEU A 91 12.12 17.61 10.93
C LEU A 91 11.75 16.45 11.85
N VAL A 92 11.03 16.75 12.92
CA VAL A 92 10.40 15.75 13.79
C VAL A 92 8.91 16.08 13.91
N TYR A 93 8.09 15.06 14.06
CA TYR A 93 6.64 15.23 14.27
C TYR A 93 6.15 14.33 15.39
N GLU A 94 5.03 14.72 16.00
CA GLU A 94 4.42 13.97 17.09
C GLU A 94 3.76 12.68 16.59
N LYS A 95 3.83 11.62 17.41
CA LYS A 95 3.16 10.36 17.09
C LYS A 95 1.64 10.56 17.08
N THR A 96 0.99 10.16 16.00
CA THR A 96 -0.47 10.16 15.87
C THR A 96 -0.96 8.80 15.40
N GLU A 97 -2.23 8.48 15.63
CA GLU A 97 -2.85 7.21 15.26
C GLU A 97 -2.74 6.91 13.75
N ARG A 98 -2.73 7.95 12.91
CA ARG A 98 -2.68 7.84 11.44
C ARG A 98 -1.42 8.45 10.83
N SER A 99 -0.33 8.58 11.59
CA SER A 99 0.81 9.43 11.22
C SER A 99 1.38 9.09 9.83
N SER A 100 0.93 9.83 8.82
CA SER A 100 1.37 9.80 7.44
C SER A 100 1.67 11.22 7.02
N SER A 101 2.64 11.42 6.13
CA SER A 101 3.01 12.77 5.68
C SER A 101 1.88 13.46 4.91
N VAL A 102 0.90 12.72 4.40
CA VAL A 102 -0.30 13.28 3.74
C VAL A 102 -1.32 13.82 4.75
N GLU A 103 -1.24 13.43 6.02
CA GLU A 103 -2.11 13.97 7.07
C GLU A 103 -1.55 15.29 7.61
N PRO A 104 -2.40 16.26 8.00
CA PRO A 104 -1.93 17.48 8.65
C PRO A 104 -1.29 17.17 10.01
N LEU A 105 0.02 17.43 10.13
CA LEU A 105 0.79 17.24 11.36
C LEU A 105 1.52 18.52 11.78
N ASN A 106 1.86 18.64 13.06
CA ASN A 106 2.79 19.67 13.52
C ASN A 106 4.21 19.15 13.36
N TYR A 107 4.99 19.81 12.49
CA TYR A 107 6.41 19.51 12.34
C TYR A 107 7.25 20.52 13.09
N PHE A 108 8.34 20.04 13.65
CA PHE A 108 9.33 20.85 14.36
C PHE A 108 10.69 20.66 13.71
N LEU A 109 11.37 21.77 13.47
CA LEU A 109 12.74 21.80 12.99
C LEU A 109 13.70 21.66 14.15
N VAL A 110 14.63 20.72 14.00
CA VAL A 110 15.73 20.46 14.91
C VAL A 110 17.02 20.91 14.25
N ASP A 111 17.69 21.88 14.86
CA ASP A 111 19.09 22.17 14.59
C ASP A 111 19.95 21.30 15.50
N ARG A 112 20.65 20.34 14.90
CA ARG A 112 21.44 19.35 15.66
C ARG A 112 22.67 19.96 16.31
N GLN A 113 23.28 20.97 15.70
CA GLN A 113 24.49 21.60 16.22
C GLN A 113 24.16 22.54 17.39
N ARG A 114 23.06 23.30 17.26
CA ARG A 114 22.61 24.24 18.29
C ARG A 114 21.72 23.59 19.35
N ASN A 115 21.37 22.31 19.17
CA ASN A 115 20.40 21.58 19.99
C ASN A 115 19.09 22.39 20.19
N LYS A 116 18.60 22.99 19.11
CA LYS A 116 17.41 23.87 19.12
C LYS A 116 16.24 23.14 18.48
N LEU A 117 15.05 23.26 19.10
CA LEU A 117 13.78 22.79 18.57
C LEU A 117 12.86 23.99 18.36
N GLU A 118 12.33 24.16 17.15
CA GLU A 118 11.38 25.21 16.82
C GLU A 118 10.28 24.68 15.89
N PRO A 119 9.06 25.23 15.92
CA PRO A 119 8.03 24.84 14.96
C PRO A 119 8.50 25.14 13.53
N LEU A 120 8.21 24.24 12.59
CA LEU A 120 8.46 24.48 11.16
C LEU A 120 7.71 25.74 10.69
N SER A 121 6.47 25.89 11.17
CA SER A 121 5.61 27.04 10.93
C SER A 121 4.74 27.32 12.16
N GLU A 122 4.48 28.59 12.42
CA GLU A 122 3.60 29.04 13.52
C GLU A 122 2.12 29.15 13.09
N TYR A 123 1.81 28.91 11.81
CA TYR A 123 0.50 29.21 11.23
C TYR A 123 -0.41 27.97 11.03
N GLY A 124 -0.15 26.87 11.74
CA GLY A 124 -1.00 25.67 11.73
C GLY A 124 -0.23 24.39 11.46
N LYS A 125 -0.91 23.35 11.00
CA LYS A 125 -0.34 22.04 10.64
C LYS A 125 0.19 22.04 9.20
N GLN A 126 1.14 21.16 8.90
CA GLN A 126 1.74 20.98 7.57
C GLN A 126 1.49 19.57 7.05
N GLN A 127 1.55 19.43 5.72
CA GLN A 127 1.51 18.18 4.98
C GLN A 127 2.72 18.14 4.04
N ILE A 128 3.19 16.92 3.77
CA ILE A 128 4.23 16.58 2.79
C ILE A 128 5.48 17.49 2.80
N PRO A 129 6.10 17.77 3.97
CA PRO A 129 7.28 18.63 4.01
C PRO A 129 8.47 17.98 3.28
N LEU A 130 9.16 18.78 2.46
CA LEU A 130 10.24 18.35 1.59
C LEU A 130 11.39 19.37 1.58
N TYR A 131 12.58 18.93 1.99
CA TYR A 131 13.79 19.73 1.88
C TYR A 131 14.16 20.02 0.42
N SER A 132 14.65 21.22 0.14
CA SER A 132 15.32 21.53 -1.11
C SER A 132 16.63 20.73 -1.25
N PRO A 133 17.12 20.46 -2.47
CA PRO A 133 18.36 19.69 -2.68
C PRO A 133 19.58 20.24 -1.92
N ASN A 134 19.67 21.56 -1.75
CA ASN A 134 20.74 22.20 -0.98
C ASN A 134 20.49 22.27 0.54
N GLY A 135 19.36 21.73 1.03
CA GLY A 135 18.99 21.69 2.45
C GLY A 135 18.58 23.04 3.08
N LYS A 136 18.58 24.14 2.32
CA LYS A 136 18.36 25.50 2.87
C LYS A 136 16.88 25.90 2.96
N MET A 137 16.00 25.16 2.31
CA MET A 137 14.57 25.44 2.27
C MET A 137 13.75 24.18 2.49
N ILE A 138 12.52 24.36 2.95
CA ILE A 138 11.55 23.27 3.12
C ILE A 138 10.24 23.69 2.47
N ALA A 139 9.81 22.99 1.44
CA ALA A 139 8.48 23.13 0.89
C ALA A 139 7.49 22.30 1.70
N PHE A 140 6.26 22.76 1.88
CA PHE A 140 5.19 21.99 2.52
C PHE A 140 3.83 22.48 2.05
N VAL A 141 2.79 21.69 2.30
CA VAL A 141 1.39 22.09 2.04
C VAL A 141 0.70 22.45 3.34
N ARG A 142 -0.11 23.52 3.31
CA ARG A 142 -1.05 23.87 4.38
C ARG A 142 -2.34 24.37 3.74
N ASN A 143 -3.47 23.75 4.12
CA ASN A 143 -4.81 24.10 3.61
C ASN A 143 -4.91 24.13 2.08
N GLY A 144 -4.23 23.20 1.40
CA GLY A 144 -4.21 23.11 -0.06
C GLY A 144 -3.22 24.05 -0.77
N ASP A 145 -2.51 24.91 -0.04
CA ASP A 145 -1.49 25.79 -0.61
C ASP A 145 -0.06 25.31 -0.34
N VAL A 146 0.83 25.56 -1.30
CA VAL A 146 2.28 25.32 -1.16
C VAL A 146 2.92 26.52 -0.46
N TYR A 147 3.80 26.23 0.50
CA TYR A 147 4.64 27.19 1.21
C TYR A 147 6.10 26.76 1.15
N ILE A 148 7.02 27.71 1.29
CA ILE A 148 8.46 27.48 1.39
C ILE A 148 8.98 28.17 2.65
N LYS A 149 9.47 27.41 3.62
CA LYS A 149 10.27 27.91 4.75
C LYS A 149 11.71 28.08 4.31
N ARG A 150 12.27 29.28 4.43
CA ARG A 150 13.69 29.57 4.25
C ARG A 150 14.40 29.49 5.59
N LEU A 151 15.27 28.49 5.77
CA LEU A 151 15.86 28.18 7.08
C LEU A 151 16.83 29.26 7.54
N GLU A 152 17.60 29.84 6.62
CA GLU A 152 18.59 30.88 6.93
C GLU A 152 17.97 32.16 7.51
N PHE A 153 16.76 32.51 7.06
CA PHE A 153 16.07 33.75 7.46
C PHE A 153 14.92 33.50 8.44
N GLY A 154 14.54 32.24 8.68
CA GLY A 154 13.35 31.89 9.43
C GLY A 154 12.02 32.33 8.78
N THR A 155 12.04 32.77 7.51
CA THR A 155 10.87 33.32 6.83
C THR A 155 10.08 32.27 6.06
N GLU A 156 8.78 32.50 5.94
CA GLU A 156 7.87 31.64 5.18
C GLU A 156 7.35 32.40 3.95
N LEU A 157 7.46 31.77 2.77
CA LEU A 157 6.94 32.27 1.51
C LEU A 157 5.72 31.43 1.11
N ARG A 158 4.57 32.08 0.95
CA ARG A 158 3.39 31.46 0.34
C ARG A 158 3.60 31.39 -1.17
N VAL A 159 3.54 30.18 -1.74
CA VAL A 159 3.75 29.93 -3.18
C VAL A 159 2.43 29.95 -3.92
N THR A 160 1.35 29.40 -3.35
CA THR A 160 0.01 29.44 -3.97
C THR A 160 -1.00 30.08 -3.02
N GLU A 161 -2.08 30.63 -3.58
CA GLU A 161 -3.11 31.35 -2.81
C GLU A 161 -4.54 30.89 -3.10
N ASN A 162 -4.70 29.81 -3.86
CA ASN A 162 -5.99 29.32 -4.33
C ASN A 162 -6.43 27.99 -3.71
N GLY A 163 -5.66 27.45 -2.75
CA GLY A 163 -5.99 26.23 -2.02
C GLY A 163 -7.37 26.31 -1.37
N LEU A 164 -8.16 25.25 -1.55
CA LEU A 164 -9.48 25.06 -0.95
C LEU A 164 -9.53 23.66 -0.34
N ILE A 165 -9.69 23.59 0.98
CA ILE A 165 -9.70 22.33 1.72
C ILE A 165 -10.72 21.36 1.10
N ASN A 166 -10.29 20.11 0.86
CA ASN A 166 -11.10 19.04 0.26
C ASN A 166 -11.70 19.36 -1.13
N THR A 167 -11.14 20.32 -1.87
CA THR A 167 -11.62 20.67 -3.22
C THR A 167 -10.50 21.05 -4.18
N LEU A 168 -9.55 21.88 -3.77
CA LEU A 168 -8.42 22.28 -4.59
C LEU A 168 -7.14 22.26 -3.77
N SER A 169 -6.16 21.49 -4.22
CA SER A 169 -4.86 21.40 -3.56
C SER A 169 -3.71 21.53 -4.55
N ASN A 170 -2.62 22.10 -4.08
CA ASN A 170 -1.38 22.28 -4.84
C ASN A 170 -0.30 21.39 -4.24
N GLY A 171 0.20 20.42 -5.02
CA GLY A 171 1.27 19.51 -4.63
C GLY A 171 0.84 18.30 -3.79
N LEU A 172 -0.31 18.36 -3.10
CA LEU A 172 -0.89 17.25 -2.35
C LEU A 172 -1.87 16.47 -3.25
N PRO A 173 -1.59 15.20 -3.59
CA PRO A 173 -2.51 14.41 -4.41
C PRO A 173 -3.80 14.08 -3.67
N ASP A 174 -4.90 13.94 -4.42
CA ASP A 174 -6.20 13.52 -3.90
C ASP A 174 -6.27 11.99 -3.67
N LYS A 175 -7.45 11.50 -3.31
CA LYS A 175 -7.67 10.07 -3.10
C LYS A 175 -7.46 9.22 -4.38
N LEU A 176 -7.82 9.74 -5.55
CA LEU A 176 -7.62 9.02 -6.82
C LEU A 176 -6.14 8.74 -7.06
N TYR A 177 -5.29 9.74 -6.90
CA TYR A 177 -3.85 9.58 -7.13
C TYR A 177 -3.16 8.76 -6.04
N GLN A 178 -3.57 8.92 -4.78
CA GLN A 178 -3.02 8.15 -3.66
C GLN A 178 -3.36 6.66 -3.79
N GLN A 179 -4.63 6.30 -4.04
CA GLN A 179 -5.08 4.91 -4.10
C GLN A 179 -4.79 4.24 -5.46
N GLY A 180 -4.94 4.98 -6.56
CA GLY A 180 -4.74 4.45 -7.91
C GLY A 180 -3.27 4.27 -8.28
N PHE A 181 -2.41 5.20 -7.84
CA PHE A 181 -1.00 5.22 -8.26
C PHE A 181 0.00 5.23 -7.10
N GLY A 182 -0.43 5.33 -5.84
CA GLY A 182 0.49 5.41 -4.71
C GLY A 182 1.29 6.71 -4.65
N ILE A 183 0.75 7.79 -5.25
CA ILE A 183 1.42 9.10 -5.30
C ILE A 183 0.95 9.91 -4.10
N ASN A 184 1.88 10.19 -3.17
CA ASN A 184 1.59 10.91 -1.92
C ASN A 184 2.11 12.35 -1.89
N SER A 185 2.97 12.72 -2.84
CA SER A 185 3.45 14.09 -3.04
C SER A 185 3.78 14.29 -4.51
N SER A 186 3.40 15.43 -5.04
CA SER A 186 3.70 15.85 -6.42
C SER A 186 4.49 17.15 -6.46
N ILE A 187 5.21 17.45 -5.37
CA ILE A 187 6.13 18.59 -5.27
C ILE A 187 7.55 18.12 -5.59
N VAL A 188 8.20 18.76 -6.56
CA VAL A 188 9.57 18.41 -6.97
C VAL A 188 10.42 19.68 -7.07
N TRP A 189 11.58 19.67 -6.42
CA TRP A 189 12.55 20.76 -6.50
C TRP A 189 13.42 20.65 -7.76
N SER A 190 13.81 21.80 -8.33
CA SER A 190 14.90 21.83 -9.31
C SER A 190 16.21 21.41 -8.66
N PRO A 191 17.14 20.78 -9.41
CA PRO A 191 18.41 20.32 -8.84
C PRO A 191 19.25 21.46 -8.25
N ASP A 192 19.09 22.69 -8.74
CA ASP A 192 19.75 23.89 -8.23
C ASP A 192 18.97 24.62 -7.13
N SER A 193 17.83 24.07 -6.68
CA SER A 193 16.95 24.61 -5.63
C SER A 193 16.35 25.98 -5.94
N LYS A 194 16.29 26.43 -7.20
CA LYS A 194 15.74 27.75 -7.58
C LYS A 194 14.27 27.72 -8.01
N MET A 195 13.76 26.54 -8.36
CA MET A 195 12.40 26.34 -8.80
C MET A 195 11.76 25.17 -8.07
N ILE A 196 10.44 25.18 -8.04
CA ILE A 196 9.62 24.06 -7.58
C ILE A 196 8.53 23.79 -8.61
N ALA A 197 8.38 22.52 -8.99
CA ALA A 197 7.27 22.04 -9.78
C ALA A 197 6.24 21.40 -8.85
N PHE A 198 4.97 21.62 -9.13
CA PHE A 198 3.89 20.97 -8.41
C PHE A 198 2.68 20.71 -9.31
N VAL A 199 2.00 19.59 -9.06
CA VAL A 199 0.70 19.31 -9.68
C VAL A 199 -0.39 19.91 -8.81
N GLN A 200 -1.27 20.69 -9.42
CA GLN A 200 -2.52 21.14 -8.81
C GLN A 200 -3.63 20.14 -9.14
N TYR A 201 -4.40 19.78 -8.12
CA TYR A 201 -5.52 18.87 -8.17
C TYR A 201 -6.80 19.65 -7.89
N ASP A 202 -7.68 19.73 -8.89
CA ASP A 202 -8.95 20.43 -8.81
C ASP A 202 -10.11 19.41 -8.87
N GLU A 203 -10.74 19.19 -7.71
CA GLU A 203 -11.86 18.28 -7.49
C GLU A 203 -13.22 19.00 -7.55
N THR A 204 -13.27 20.27 -8.01
CA THR A 204 -14.51 21.08 -8.00
C THR A 204 -15.69 20.37 -8.68
N ASP A 205 -15.41 19.73 -9.83
CA ASP A 205 -16.39 19.01 -10.64
C ASP A 205 -16.60 17.54 -10.20
N VAL A 206 -15.79 17.05 -9.27
CA VAL A 206 -15.89 15.67 -8.77
C VAL A 206 -17.11 15.56 -7.84
N PRO A 207 -18.04 14.62 -8.06
CA PRO A 207 -19.21 14.47 -7.19
C PRO A 207 -18.85 14.23 -5.72
N LEU A 208 -19.72 14.71 -4.83
CA LEU A 208 -19.64 14.41 -3.40
C LEU A 208 -20.31 13.07 -3.11
N PHE A 209 -19.59 12.17 -2.44
CA PHE A 209 -20.20 11.10 -1.68
C PHE A 209 -20.55 11.62 -0.28
N THR A 210 -21.74 11.28 0.20
CA THR A 210 -22.25 11.72 1.51
C THR A 210 -22.71 10.52 2.32
N HIS A 211 -22.34 10.46 3.60
CA HIS A 211 -22.87 9.50 4.55
C HIS A 211 -23.15 10.16 5.90
N THR A 212 -23.89 9.46 6.76
CA THR A 212 -24.29 9.97 8.07
C THR A 212 -23.26 9.60 9.14
N GLU A 213 -22.68 10.59 9.80
CA GLU A 213 -21.87 10.41 11.00
C GLU A 213 -22.78 10.29 12.23
N THR A 214 -22.72 9.15 12.92
CA THR A 214 -23.66 8.78 14.00
C THR A 214 -23.08 8.92 15.41
N THR A 215 -21.88 9.50 15.54
CA THR A 215 -21.13 9.64 16.81
C THR A 215 -21.62 10.82 17.67
N THR A 216 -22.45 11.70 17.11
CA THR A 216 -22.97 12.91 17.76
C THR A 216 -24.46 12.80 18.05
N THR A 217 -24.97 13.59 19.01
CA THR A 217 -26.39 13.57 19.43
C THR A 217 -27.36 13.76 18.26
N TYR A 218 -27.00 14.62 17.31
CA TYR A 218 -27.72 14.79 16.05
C TYR A 218 -26.78 14.40 14.92
N PRO A 219 -27.06 13.30 14.21
CA PRO A 219 -26.19 12.81 13.16
C PRO A 219 -25.84 13.90 12.14
N GLN A 220 -24.56 14.01 11.79
CA GLN A 220 -24.06 15.00 10.84
C GLN A 220 -23.83 14.35 9.48
N LEU A 221 -23.75 15.17 8.43
CA LEU A 221 -23.36 14.69 7.10
C LEU A 221 -21.84 14.76 6.97
N PHE A 222 -21.21 13.61 6.79
CA PHE A 222 -19.84 13.55 6.28
C PHE A 222 -19.89 13.62 4.76
N GLN A 223 -19.07 14.49 4.17
CA GLN A 223 -18.97 14.66 2.73
C GLN A 223 -17.54 14.55 2.26
N GLN A 224 -17.34 13.84 1.15
CA GLN A 224 -16.03 13.65 0.53
C GLN A 224 -16.17 13.63 -0.99
N ARG A 225 -15.22 14.25 -1.71
CA ARG A 225 -15.10 14.13 -3.16
C ARG A 225 -14.72 12.70 -3.52
N TYR A 226 -15.50 12.09 -4.41
CA TYR A 226 -15.28 10.71 -4.81
C TYR A 226 -15.76 10.49 -6.24
N SER A 227 -14.81 10.26 -7.15
CA SER A 227 -15.11 9.97 -8.56
C SER A 227 -15.41 8.48 -8.74
N LYS A 228 -16.59 8.20 -9.29
CA LYS A 228 -17.01 6.85 -9.74
C LYS A 228 -16.83 6.71 -11.25
N PRO A 229 -16.75 5.47 -11.78
CA PRO A 229 -16.58 5.24 -13.20
C PRO A 229 -17.54 6.03 -14.07
N GLY A 230 -17.00 6.67 -15.10
CA GLY A 230 -17.77 7.47 -16.06
C GLY A 230 -18.20 8.86 -15.58
N PHE A 231 -17.94 9.24 -14.32
CA PHE A 231 -18.15 10.60 -13.81
C PHE A 231 -16.88 11.45 -13.92
N PRO A 232 -16.94 12.79 -13.75
CA PRO A 232 -15.75 13.63 -13.76
C PRO A 232 -14.68 13.15 -12.78
N ILE A 233 -13.43 13.19 -13.22
CA ILE A 233 -12.25 12.96 -12.38
C ILE A 233 -11.60 14.30 -12.03
N THR A 234 -10.67 14.26 -11.09
CA THR A 234 -9.86 15.40 -10.67
C THR A 234 -9.04 15.93 -11.83
N LYS A 235 -9.15 17.25 -12.08
CA LYS A 235 -8.35 17.91 -13.13
C LYS A 235 -6.95 18.19 -12.60
N ALA A 236 -5.95 17.62 -13.24
CA ALA A 236 -4.55 17.83 -12.90
C ALA A 236 -3.90 18.88 -13.81
N ARG A 237 -3.22 19.86 -13.21
CA ARG A 237 -2.45 20.89 -13.94
C ARG A 237 -1.05 20.98 -13.36
N LEU A 238 -0.03 21.09 -14.22
CA LEU A 238 1.36 21.21 -13.80
C LEU A 238 1.80 22.68 -13.78
N PHE A 239 2.37 23.10 -12.66
CA PHE A 239 2.95 24.44 -12.52
C PHE A 239 4.41 24.35 -12.12
N VAL A 240 5.21 25.29 -12.63
CA VAL A 240 6.56 25.58 -12.15
C VAL A 240 6.54 26.97 -11.52
N TYR A 241 7.13 27.10 -10.34
CA TYR A 241 7.32 28.36 -9.64
C TYR A 241 8.80 28.70 -9.50
N THR A 242 9.19 29.86 -10.01
CA THR A 242 10.56 30.38 -9.87
C THR A 242 10.67 31.28 -8.65
N ILE A 243 11.47 30.87 -7.67
CA ILE A 243 11.48 31.46 -6.32
C ILE A 243 12.03 32.88 -6.31
N GLN A 244 13.05 33.15 -7.12
CA GLN A 244 13.67 34.48 -7.22
C GLN A 244 12.68 35.53 -7.78
N PHE A 245 11.93 35.16 -8.81
CA PHE A 245 11.01 36.07 -9.51
C PHE A 245 9.57 35.99 -9.01
N ARG A 246 9.28 35.05 -8.11
CA ARG A 246 7.93 34.77 -7.60
C ARG A 246 6.90 34.56 -8.72
N LYS A 247 7.31 33.87 -9.78
CA LYS A 247 6.52 33.71 -11.01
C LYS A 247 6.10 32.26 -11.18
N HIS A 248 4.82 32.05 -11.47
CA HIS A 248 4.28 30.78 -11.93
C HIS A 248 4.31 30.69 -13.45
N LEU A 249 4.57 29.49 -13.96
CA LEU A 249 4.36 29.11 -15.33
C LEU A 249 3.63 27.78 -15.37
N GLU A 250 2.48 27.74 -16.04
CA GLU A 250 1.75 26.51 -16.30
C GLU A 250 2.43 25.74 -17.44
N MET A 251 2.73 24.47 -17.20
CA MET A 251 3.21 23.55 -18.23
C MET A 251 2.00 22.91 -18.89
N LYS A 252 1.66 23.35 -20.11
CA LYS A 252 0.50 22.83 -20.83
C LYS A 252 0.71 21.37 -21.21
N LEU A 253 -0.29 20.53 -20.92
CA LEU A 253 -0.31 19.13 -21.32
C LEU A 253 -0.51 19.01 -22.84
N PRO A 254 -0.01 17.93 -23.48
CA PRO A 254 -0.09 17.76 -24.93
C PRO A 254 -1.50 17.51 -25.46
N ASP A 255 -2.36 16.89 -24.65
CA ASP A 255 -3.73 16.54 -25.02
C ASP A 255 -4.73 17.25 -24.12
N GLU A 256 -5.86 17.66 -24.70
CA GLU A 256 -7.01 18.12 -23.95
C GLU A 256 -7.81 16.92 -23.41
N GLY A 257 -8.45 17.08 -22.24
CA GLY A 257 -9.33 16.08 -21.65
C GLY A 257 -8.83 15.49 -20.33
N ASP A 258 -9.50 14.43 -19.91
CA ASP A 258 -9.23 13.74 -18.65
C ASP A 258 -7.94 12.91 -18.75
N ASN A 259 -6.89 13.39 -18.09
CA ASN A 259 -5.58 12.76 -18.04
C ASN A 259 -5.04 12.75 -16.62
N TYR A 260 -4.20 11.76 -16.31
CA TYR A 260 -3.46 11.68 -15.06
C TYR A 260 -2.00 12.12 -15.24
N ILE A 261 -1.46 12.93 -14.32
CA ILE A 261 -0.02 13.23 -14.24
C ILE A 261 0.62 12.27 -13.23
N THR A 262 1.13 11.14 -13.70
CA THR A 262 1.57 10.04 -12.82
C THR A 262 3.03 10.15 -12.38
N ALA A 263 3.81 11.04 -12.98
CA ALA A 263 5.19 11.31 -12.57
C ALA A 263 5.58 12.76 -12.87
N VAL A 264 6.40 13.35 -12.01
CA VAL A 264 7.12 14.61 -12.27
C VAL A 264 8.58 14.37 -11.86
N ALA A 265 9.51 14.63 -12.76
CA ALA A 265 10.93 14.39 -12.51
C ALA A 265 11.79 15.51 -13.09
N TRP A 266 12.78 15.96 -12.34
CA TRP A 266 13.82 16.86 -12.85
C TRP A 266 15.04 16.05 -13.26
N SER A 267 15.65 16.44 -14.39
CA SER A 267 16.97 15.91 -14.76
C SER A 267 18.09 16.60 -13.95
N SER A 268 19.35 16.20 -14.17
CA SER A 268 20.50 16.92 -13.57
C SER A 268 20.66 18.33 -14.16
N ASN A 269 20.12 18.57 -15.36
CA ASN A 269 19.99 19.89 -15.95
C ASN A 269 18.73 20.62 -15.40
N PRO A 270 18.88 21.78 -14.72
CA PRO A 270 17.74 22.57 -14.23
C PRO A 270 16.75 23.01 -15.33
N GLU A 271 17.17 23.03 -16.59
CA GLU A 271 16.32 23.40 -17.73
C GLU A 271 15.62 22.22 -18.41
N LEU A 272 15.71 21.02 -17.84
CA LEU A 272 15.06 19.82 -18.37
C LEU A 272 14.29 19.11 -17.26
N MET A 273 12.97 19.18 -17.38
CA MET A 273 12.00 18.47 -16.54
C MET A 273 11.18 17.51 -17.42
N ALA A 274 10.64 16.45 -16.84
CA ALA A 274 9.74 15.54 -17.52
C ALA A 274 8.56 15.14 -16.66
N ILE A 275 7.47 14.76 -17.33
CA ILE A 275 6.31 14.14 -16.72
C ILE A 275 5.90 12.88 -17.45
N ASN A 276 5.24 11.97 -16.75
CA ASN A 276 4.38 10.97 -17.38
C ASN A 276 2.94 11.48 -17.34
N VAL A 277 2.28 11.45 -18.49
CA VAL A 277 0.85 11.68 -18.67
C VAL A 277 0.22 10.36 -19.08
N LEU A 278 -0.79 9.93 -18.36
CA LEU A 278 -1.55 8.72 -18.61
C LEU A 278 -2.98 9.12 -19.00
N ASN A 279 -3.51 8.57 -20.09
CA ASN A 279 -4.89 8.84 -20.46
C ASN A 279 -5.87 8.23 -19.44
N ARG A 280 -7.15 8.67 -19.46
CA ARG A 280 -8.17 8.16 -18.53
C ARG A 280 -8.36 6.65 -18.55
N GLU A 281 -8.26 6.02 -19.73
CA GLU A 281 -8.36 4.55 -19.88
C GLU A 281 -7.12 3.81 -19.36
N GLN A 282 -6.06 4.54 -18.98
CA GLN A 282 -4.83 4.00 -18.42
C GLN A 282 -4.06 3.06 -19.36
N ASN A 283 -4.35 3.14 -20.65
CA ASN A 283 -3.78 2.27 -21.68
C ASN A 283 -2.80 2.99 -22.61
N GLU A 284 -2.64 4.31 -22.48
CA GLU A 284 -1.65 5.11 -23.19
C GLU A 284 -0.89 6.01 -22.22
N ARG A 285 0.45 5.86 -22.19
CA ARG A 285 1.35 6.73 -21.42
C ARG A 285 2.23 7.53 -22.37
N LYS A 286 2.25 8.85 -22.17
CA LYS A 286 3.16 9.79 -22.83
C LYS A 286 4.16 10.36 -21.84
N THR A 287 5.44 10.27 -22.13
CA THR A 287 6.49 10.98 -21.39
C THR A 287 6.83 12.27 -22.14
N ILE A 288 6.62 13.41 -21.49
CA ILE A 288 6.80 14.74 -22.07
C ILE A 288 7.93 15.47 -21.36
N PHE A 289 8.84 16.06 -22.13
CA PHE A 289 9.93 16.87 -21.63
C PHE A 289 9.60 18.35 -21.78
N TYR A 290 9.92 19.14 -20.76
CA TYR A 290 9.70 20.57 -20.71
C TYR A 290 11.01 21.32 -20.41
N ASN A 291 11.16 22.48 -21.01
CA ASN A 291 11.96 23.54 -20.41
C ASN A 291 11.09 24.29 -19.38
N PRO A 292 11.42 24.25 -18.08
CA PRO A 292 10.58 24.78 -17.01
C PRO A 292 10.52 26.32 -16.99
N LEU A 293 11.43 27.02 -17.67
CA LEU A 293 11.46 28.49 -17.74
C LEU A 293 10.63 29.03 -18.92
N SER A 294 10.62 28.34 -20.06
CA SER A 294 9.92 28.78 -21.27
C SER A 294 8.58 28.06 -21.50
N GLY A 295 8.38 26.89 -20.90
CA GLY A 295 7.22 26.03 -21.15
C GLY A 295 7.29 25.25 -22.47
N VAL A 296 8.39 25.34 -23.22
CA VAL A 296 8.58 24.58 -24.47
C VAL A 296 8.56 23.09 -24.13
N ALA A 297 7.65 22.37 -24.78
CA ALA A 297 7.41 20.94 -24.56
C ALA A 297 7.84 20.12 -25.79
N ARG A 298 8.29 18.89 -25.55
CA ARG A 298 8.44 17.85 -26.59
C ARG A 298 8.12 16.47 -26.05
N MET A 299 7.52 15.63 -26.87
CA MET A 299 7.31 14.23 -26.53
C MET A 299 8.65 13.48 -26.56
N ALA A 300 8.94 12.71 -25.51
CA ALA A 300 10.13 11.88 -25.39
C ALA A 300 9.82 10.38 -25.54
N ASN A 301 8.64 9.94 -25.13
CA ASN A 301 8.19 8.57 -25.31
C ASN A 301 6.65 8.50 -25.35
N GLN A 302 6.12 7.50 -26.05
CA GLN A 302 4.71 7.13 -26.05
C GLN A 302 4.63 5.61 -26.10
N GLU A 303 3.79 5.03 -25.25
CA GLU A 303 3.62 3.59 -25.14
C GLU A 303 2.16 3.25 -24.82
N ASN A 304 1.69 2.13 -25.37
CA ASN A 304 0.38 1.57 -25.08
C ASN A 304 0.51 0.28 -24.27
N ALA A 305 -0.46 0.02 -23.39
CA ALA A 305 -0.60 -1.20 -22.61
C ALA A 305 -1.99 -1.83 -22.82
N ILE A 306 -2.10 -3.13 -22.56
CA ILE A 306 -3.36 -3.88 -22.65
C ILE A 306 -3.54 -4.69 -21.36
N PRO A 307 -4.67 -4.59 -20.64
CA PRO A 307 -5.74 -3.59 -20.84
C PRO A 307 -5.33 -2.18 -20.38
N ALA A 308 -4.42 -2.08 -19.41
CA ALA A 308 -3.91 -0.84 -18.83
C ALA A 308 -2.53 -1.04 -18.20
N PHE A 309 -1.77 0.05 -18.03
CA PHE A 309 -0.49 0.05 -17.32
C PHE A 309 -0.68 -0.32 -15.85
N SER A 310 0.25 -1.11 -15.29
CA SER A 310 0.32 -1.23 -13.83
C SER A 310 0.62 0.13 -13.18
N PRO A 311 0.15 0.39 -11.93
CA PRO A 311 0.43 1.62 -11.21
C PRO A 311 1.93 1.97 -11.12
N LEU A 312 2.77 0.94 -10.94
CA LEU A 312 4.22 1.11 -10.90
C LEU A 312 4.78 1.54 -12.27
N ALA A 313 4.35 0.90 -13.36
CA ALA A 313 4.78 1.27 -14.70
C ALA A 313 4.30 2.68 -15.10
N ALA A 314 3.08 3.04 -14.72
CA ALA A 314 2.51 4.36 -14.98
C ALA A 314 3.32 5.49 -14.32
N ARG A 315 3.75 5.31 -13.06
CA ARG A 315 4.42 6.35 -12.27
C ARG A 315 5.95 6.35 -12.32
N PHE A 316 6.59 5.28 -12.79
CA PHE A 316 8.05 5.21 -12.77
C PHE A 316 8.67 6.04 -13.90
N LEU A 317 9.46 7.04 -13.51
CA LEU A 317 10.30 7.85 -14.38
C LEU A 317 11.52 8.30 -13.59
N GLN A 318 12.71 7.96 -14.06
CA GLN A 318 13.95 8.37 -13.39
C GLN A 318 15.01 8.80 -14.40
N PHE A 319 15.49 10.04 -14.28
CA PHE A 319 16.66 10.54 -14.99
C PHE A 319 17.96 9.97 -14.41
N LEU A 320 18.95 9.78 -15.28
CA LEU A 320 20.33 9.48 -14.92
C LEU A 320 21.19 10.75 -14.95
N PRO A 321 22.39 10.73 -14.35
CA PRO A 321 23.27 11.91 -14.29
C PRO A 321 23.62 12.53 -15.66
N ASP A 322 23.62 11.73 -16.72
CA ASP A 322 23.87 12.15 -18.12
C ASP A 322 22.62 12.68 -18.85
N ASN A 323 21.51 12.87 -18.13
CA ASN A 323 20.20 13.28 -18.64
C ASN A 323 19.51 12.27 -19.57
N SER A 324 20.05 11.06 -19.72
CA SER A 324 19.26 9.91 -20.19
C SER A 324 18.22 9.54 -19.13
N PHE A 325 17.22 8.73 -19.47
CA PHE A 325 16.13 8.41 -18.56
C PHE A 325 15.71 6.96 -18.65
N THR A 326 15.04 6.50 -17.60
CA THR A 326 14.52 5.14 -17.49
C THR A 326 13.04 5.13 -17.22
N LEU A 327 12.38 4.13 -17.81
CA LEU A 327 10.96 3.87 -17.69
C LEU A 327 10.76 2.38 -17.41
N LEU A 328 9.68 2.07 -16.70
CA LEU A 328 9.11 0.73 -16.71
C LEU A 328 8.13 0.62 -17.89
N SER A 329 8.12 -0.54 -18.54
CA SER A 329 7.30 -0.86 -19.71
C SER A 329 6.83 -2.31 -19.61
N GLU A 330 5.63 -2.57 -20.13
CA GLU A 330 4.95 -3.87 -20.04
C GLU A 330 4.82 -4.55 -21.41
N LYS A 331 5.47 -4.00 -22.44
CA LYS A 331 5.39 -4.49 -23.82
C LYS A 331 5.84 -5.94 -24.05
N THR A 332 6.49 -6.56 -23.06
CA THR A 332 6.90 -7.98 -23.11
C THR A 332 5.90 -8.91 -22.41
N GLY A 333 4.77 -8.39 -21.92
CA GLY A 333 3.82 -9.10 -21.06
C GLY A 333 4.18 -9.06 -19.58
N TYR A 334 5.35 -8.50 -19.23
CA TYR A 334 5.82 -8.32 -17.86
C TYR A 334 6.39 -6.91 -17.68
N THR A 335 6.23 -6.35 -16.49
CA THR A 335 6.85 -5.07 -16.11
C THR A 335 8.37 -5.21 -16.09
N GLN A 336 9.05 -4.55 -17.03
CA GLN A 336 10.51 -4.58 -17.20
C GLN A 336 11.09 -3.16 -17.27
N LEU A 337 12.38 -3.01 -16.97
CA LEU A 337 13.09 -1.73 -16.94
C LEU A 337 13.81 -1.45 -18.26
N TYR A 338 13.64 -0.22 -18.76
CA TYR A 338 14.17 0.23 -20.04
C TYR A 338 14.92 1.56 -19.89
N HIS A 339 15.97 1.71 -20.68
CA HIS A 339 16.86 2.88 -20.69
C HIS A 339 16.81 3.57 -22.05
N TYR A 340 16.55 4.87 -22.02
CA TYR A 340 16.36 5.73 -23.18
C TYR A 340 17.34 6.90 -23.14
N ALA A 341 17.83 7.29 -24.32
CA ALA A 341 18.59 8.53 -24.50
C ALA A 341 17.68 9.75 -24.26
N ASN A 342 18.28 10.90 -23.97
CA ASN A 342 17.52 12.13 -23.73
C ASN A 342 16.60 12.55 -24.90
N ASN A 343 16.87 12.10 -26.12
CA ASN A 343 16.07 12.36 -27.31
C ASN A 343 14.92 11.35 -27.51
N GLY A 344 14.72 10.40 -26.59
CA GLY A 344 13.66 9.40 -26.64
C GLY A 344 14.04 8.09 -27.34
N ILE A 345 15.25 7.99 -27.89
CA ILE A 345 15.71 6.75 -28.53
C ILE A 345 15.97 5.69 -27.45
N LEU A 346 15.38 4.51 -27.61
CA LEU A 346 15.65 3.36 -26.74
C LEU A 346 17.12 2.94 -26.88
N ILE A 347 17.88 3.02 -25.78
CA ILE A 347 19.26 2.53 -25.71
C ILE A 347 19.26 1.04 -25.44
N ARG A 348 18.50 0.59 -24.43
CA ARG A 348 18.54 -0.81 -23.97
C ARG A 348 17.32 -1.20 -23.13
N GLN A 349 16.89 -2.44 -23.28
CA GLN A 349 16.09 -3.13 -22.26
C GLN A 349 17.04 -3.67 -21.18
N LEU A 350 16.97 -3.12 -19.97
CA LEU A 350 17.90 -3.47 -18.89
C LEU A 350 17.56 -4.83 -18.28
N THR A 351 16.28 -5.12 -18.08
CA THR A 351 15.83 -6.40 -17.51
C THR A 351 15.02 -7.20 -18.52
N ASN A 352 15.22 -8.51 -18.53
CA ASN A 352 14.51 -9.45 -19.40
C ASN A 352 14.12 -10.70 -18.61
N GLY A 353 12.82 -10.91 -18.35
CA GLY A 353 12.37 -12.05 -17.58
C GLY A 353 10.88 -12.32 -17.74
N LYS A 354 10.46 -13.52 -17.33
CA LYS A 354 9.06 -13.95 -17.25
C LYS A 354 8.46 -13.71 -15.85
N MET A 355 8.95 -12.69 -15.17
CA MET A 355 8.50 -12.28 -13.85
C MET A 355 8.47 -10.76 -13.83
N ALA A 356 7.38 -10.18 -13.32
CA ALA A 356 7.22 -8.75 -13.23
C ALA A 356 8.16 -8.14 -12.18
N ILE A 357 8.72 -6.96 -12.49
CA ILE A 357 9.27 -6.07 -11.48
C ILE A 357 8.12 -5.59 -10.59
N THR A 358 8.31 -5.72 -9.29
CA THR A 358 7.30 -5.34 -8.27
C THR A 358 7.67 -4.06 -7.53
N ASP A 359 8.94 -3.67 -7.54
CA ASP A 359 9.41 -2.37 -7.04
C ASP A 359 10.76 -1.99 -7.65
N VAL A 360 11.07 -0.70 -7.71
CA VAL A 360 12.40 -0.18 -8.10
C VAL A 360 12.90 0.75 -7.00
N TYR A 361 13.91 0.30 -6.26
CA TYR A 361 14.46 1.03 -5.11
C TYR A 361 15.25 2.28 -5.52
N GLY A 362 15.77 2.30 -6.75
CA GLY A 362 16.44 3.44 -7.35
C GLY A 362 17.77 3.09 -8.01
N TYR A 363 18.58 4.12 -8.28
CA TYR A 363 19.81 4.04 -9.05
C TYR A 363 21.01 4.51 -8.23
N ASP A 364 22.00 3.63 -8.12
CA ASP A 364 23.31 3.95 -7.58
C ASP A 364 24.16 4.63 -8.65
N THR A 365 24.42 5.92 -8.46
CA THR A 365 25.21 6.73 -9.40
C THR A 365 26.69 6.36 -9.43
N ILE A 366 27.22 5.80 -8.33
CA ILE A 366 28.62 5.40 -8.19
C ILE A 366 28.82 4.04 -8.87
N GLY A 367 28.03 3.04 -8.47
CA GLY A 367 28.08 1.69 -9.04
C GLY A 367 27.41 1.54 -10.41
N LYS A 368 26.69 2.56 -10.86
CA LYS A 368 25.96 2.63 -12.16
C LYS A 368 25.00 1.46 -12.37
N GLN A 369 24.17 1.18 -11.37
CA GLN A 369 23.22 0.08 -11.37
C GLN A 369 21.90 0.48 -10.69
N PHE A 370 20.81 -0.09 -11.17
CA PHE A 370 19.52 -0.06 -10.50
C PHE A 370 19.41 -1.21 -9.52
N PHE A 371 18.72 -0.99 -8.40
CA PHE A 371 18.25 -2.04 -7.50
C PHE A 371 16.73 -2.16 -7.61
N TYR A 372 16.21 -3.38 -7.70
CA TYR A 372 14.79 -3.63 -7.91
C TYR A 372 14.34 -4.94 -7.25
N GLN A 373 13.02 -5.06 -7.03
CA GLN A 373 12.34 -6.25 -6.54
C GLN A 373 11.61 -6.94 -7.69
N SER A 374 11.63 -8.28 -7.72
CA SER A 374 10.86 -9.08 -8.68
C SER A 374 10.47 -10.42 -8.07
N PHE A 375 9.45 -11.07 -8.63
CA PHE A 375 9.12 -12.44 -8.26
C PHE A 375 10.29 -13.39 -8.55
N THR A 376 10.50 -14.36 -7.67
CA THR A 376 11.55 -15.38 -7.79
C THR A 376 11.00 -16.72 -7.37
N LYS A 377 11.47 -17.83 -7.93
CA LYS A 377 11.06 -19.20 -7.52
C LYS A 377 9.52 -19.34 -7.37
N GLY A 378 8.76 -18.81 -8.35
CA GLY A 378 7.30 -18.76 -8.33
C GLY A 378 6.71 -17.41 -7.91
N LEU A 379 5.39 -17.33 -7.83
CA LEU A 379 4.66 -16.09 -7.57
C LEU A 379 4.51 -15.78 -6.07
N LEU A 380 4.84 -16.72 -5.19
CA LEU A 380 4.74 -16.52 -3.75
C LEU A 380 5.95 -15.79 -3.18
N ASN A 381 7.09 -15.80 -3.87
CA ASN A 381 8.35 -15.27 -3.35
C ASN A 381 8.80 -14.03 -4.11
N LYS A 382 9.41 -13.08 -3.41
CA LYS A 382 9.95 -11.84 -3.98
C LYS A 382 11.43 -11.71 -3.63
N GLY A 383 12.28 -11.60 -4.65
CA GLY A 383 13.73 -11.44 -4.53
C GLY A 383 14.17 -10.01 -4.81
N ILE A 384 15.44 -9.73 -4.50
CA ILE A 384 16.11 -8.45 -4.72
C ILE A 384 17.26 -8.65 -5.69
N PHE A 385 17.31 -7.79 -6.69
CA PHE A 385 18.26 -7.86 -7.79
C PHE A 385 18.85 -6.48 -8.05
N ALA A 386 20.01 -6.46 -8.72
CA ALA A 386 20.60 -5.29 -9.30
C ALA A 386 20.83 -5.48 -10.79
N VAL A 387 20.75 -4.40 -11.56
CA VAL A 387 21.02 -4.43 -13.00
C VAL A 387 21.83 -3.20 -13.40
N ASN A 388 22.95 -3.41 -14.10
CA ASN A 388 23.74 -2.30 -14.62
C ASN A 388 23.19 -1.78 -15.96
N LEU A 389 23.71 -0.67 -16.46
CA LEU A 389 23.27 -0.07 -17.72
C LEU A 389 23.59 -0.92 -18.98
N GLN A 390 24.36 -2.00 -18.85
CA GLN A 390 24.60 -2.98 -19.92
C GLN A 390 23.56 -4.11 -19.90
N GLY A 391 22.66 -4.15 -18.90
CA GLY A 391 21.67 -5.21 -18.71
C GLY A 391 22.21 -6.45 -18.00
N LYS A 392 23.38 -6.36 -17.35
CA LYS A 392 23.92 -7.46 -16.55
C LYS A 392 23.24 -7.46 -15.18
N ILE A 393 22.50 -8.52 -14.91
CA ILE A 393 21.80 -8.73 -13.64
C ILE A 393 22.75 -9.37 -12.61
N ARG A 394 22.67 -8.89 -11.37
CA ARG A 394 23.29 -9.47 -10.18
C ARG A 394 22.20 -9.77 -9.17
N THR A 395 22.10 -11.03 -8.75
CA THR A 395 21.20 -11.43 -7.66
C THR A 395 21.77 -10.99 -6.31
N LEU A 396 20.94 -10.36 -5.47
CA LEU A 396 21.28 -10.04 -4.08
C LEU A 396 20.65 -11.07 -3.15
N PHE A 397 19.34 -11.30 -3.31
CA PHE A 397 18.60 -12.34 -2.58
C PHE A 397 17.51 -12.93 -3.46
N ASP A 398 17.46 -14.25 -3.57
CA ASP A 398 16.47 -14.98 -4.35
C ASP A 398 15.96 -16.24 -3.65
N GLU A 399 16.19 -16.37 -2.35
CA GLU A 399 15.67 -17.46 -1.54
C GLU A 399 14.14 -17.40 -1.39
N GLU A 400 13.53 -18.53 -1.04
CA GLU A 400 12.09 -18.57 -0.79
C GLU A 400 11.73 -17.68 0.41
N GLY A 401 10.68 -16.87 0.21
CA GLY A 401 10.24 -15.83 1.12
C GLY A 401 10.02 -14.50 0.40
N VAL A 402 9.75 -13.46 1.18
CA VAL A 402 9.65 -12.10 0.69
C VAL A 402 10.83 -11.29 1.22
N HIS A 403 11.61 -10.75 0.29
CA HIS A 403 12.78 -9.91 0.54
C HIS A 403 12.49 -8.47 0.12
N THR A 404 12.60 -7.52 1.06
CA THR A 404 12.49 -6.07 0.80
C THR A 404 13.79 -5.37 1.23
N ALA A 405 14.18 -4.29 0.56
CA ALA A 405 15.34 -3.49 0.97
C ALA A 405 15.01 -2.01 1.12
N TYR A 406 15.70 -1.37 2.07
CA TYR A 406 15.67 0.06 2.31
C TYR A 406 17.10 0.59 2.15
N PHE A 407 17.34 1.34 1.08
CA PHE A 407 18.68 1.83 0.75
C PHE A 407 18.99 3.17 1.43
N SER A 408 20.26 3.34 1.81
CA SER A 408 20.81 4.65 2.13
C SER A 408 20.74 5.58 0.91
N PRO A 409 20.68 6.92 1.09
CA PRO A 409 20.56 7.87 -0.03
C PRO A 409 21.64 7.72 -1.12
N GLN A 410 22.86 7.33 -0.74
CA GLN A 410 23.97 7.10 -1.67
C GLN A 410 24.12 5.63 -2.12
N PHE A 411 23.17 4.75 -1.77
CA PHE A 411 23.19 3.32 -2.09
C PHE A 411 24.44 2.56 -1.60
N SER A 412 25.17 3.10 -0.62
CA SER A 412 26.38 2.48 -0.07
C SER A 412 26.05 1.33 0.90
N HIS A 413 24.90 1.44 1.57
CA HIS A 413 24.35 0.49 2.52
C HIS A 413 22.84 0.31 2.31
N PHE A 414 22.31 -0.79 2.82
CA PHE A 414 20.87 -1.03 2.85
C PHE A 414 20.48 -1.96 4.00
N VAL A 415 19.25 -1.76 4.51
CA VAL A 415 18.60 -2.67 5.45
C VAL A 415 17.77 -3.65 4.65
N HIS A 416 18.09 -4.93 4.77
CA HIS A 416 17.33 -6.05 4.21
C HIS A 416 16.30 -6.51 5.22
N GLN A 417 15.03 -6.50 4.82
CA GLN A 417 13.93 -7.17 5.50
C GLN A 417 13.68 -8.53 4.84
N TYR A 418 13.58 -9.57 5.65
CA TYR A 418 13.12 -10.89 5.21
C TYR A 418 12.02 -11.41 6.11
N SER A 419 11.06 -12.09 5.50
CA SER A 419 10.13 -12.97 6.20
C SER A 419 9.66 -14.08 5.28
N ASN A 420 9.15 -15.15 5.87
CA ASN A 420 8.38 -16.17 5.16
C ASN A 420 7.19 -16.58 6.03
N VAL A 421 6.30 -17.45 5.54
CA VAL A 421 5.07 -17.81 6.28
C VAL A 421 5.30 -18.36 7.70
N ASN A 422 6.50 -18.85 8.00
CA ASN A 422 6.87 -19.42 9.29
C ASN A 422 7.97 -18.61 10.02
N THR A 423 8.50 -17.54 9.42
CA THR A 423 9.59 -16.73 9.95
C THR A 423 9.16 -15.28 10.05
N PRO A 424 8.91 -14.76 11.27
CA PRO A 424 8.62 -13.35 11.50
C PRO A 424 9.67 -12.43 10.89
N PRO A 425 9.28 -11.19 10.50
CA PRO A 425 10.19 -10.29 9.83
C PRO A 425 11.40 -9.95 10.71
N TYR A 426 12.57 -10.02 10.10
CA TYR A 426 13.82 -9.52 10.67
C TYR A 426 14.52 -8.58 9.69
N TYR A 427 15.39 -7.73 10.23
CA TYR A 427 16.04 -6.63 9.53
C TYR A 427 17.54 -6.69 9.74
N THR A 428 18.30 -6.69 8.66
CA THR A 428 19.76 -6.87 8.68
C THR A 428 20.42 -5.79 7.84
N LEU A 429 21.45 -5.13 8.38
CA LEU A 429 22.22 -4.15 7.63
C LEU A 429 23.29 -4.85 6.79
N TYR A 430 23.37 -4.46 5.52
CA TYR A 430 24.42 -4.85 4.58
C TYR A 430 25.11 -3.63 3.97
N ASP A 431 26.36 -3.79 3.56
CA ASP A 431 26.96 -2.89 2.58
C ASP A 431 26.56 -3.29 1.14
N VAL A 432 26.78 -2.40 0.17
CA VAL A 432 26.45 -2.63 -1.26
C VAL A 432 27.19 -3.84 -1.89
N LYS A 433 28.29 -4.28 -1.26
CA LYS A 433 29.08 -5.46 -1.63
C LYS A 433 28.54 -6.74 -0.99
N MET A 434 27.38 -6.69 -0.34
CA MET A 434 26.70 -7.80 0.35
C MET A 434 27.43 -8.29 1.61
N LYS A 435 28.31 -7.48 2.21
CA LYS A 435 28.87 -7.80 3.52
C LYS A 435 27.81 -7.53 4.58
N LYS A 436 27.43 -8.58 5.33
CA LYS A 436 26.57 -8.46 6.51
C LYS A 436 27.28 -7.64 7.59
N LEU A 437 26.66 -6.55 8.03
CA LEU A 437 27.22 -5.68 9.06
C LEU A 437 26.62 -5.96 10.44
N GLY A 438 25.33 -6.31 10.52
CA GLY A 438 24.68 -6.62 11.80
C GLY A 438 23.16 -6.74 11.69
N ARG A 439 22.51 -7.22 12.77
CA ARG A 439 21.05 -7.23 12.90
C ARG A 439 20.60 -5.84 13.38
N VAL A 440 19.59 -5.27 12.71
CA VAL A 440 18.99 -3.99 13.08
C VAL A 440 17.82 -4.19 14.03
N PHE A 441 16.94 -5.13 13.67
CA PHE A 441 15.75 -5.45 14.42
C PHE A 441 15.37 -6.90 14.13
N ASP A 442 14.88 -7.63 15.13
CA ASP A 442 14.26 -8.94 14.92
C ASP A 442 13.09 -9.17 15.88
N ASN A 443 12.21 -10.08 15.49
CA ASN A 443 11.05 -10.50 16.26
C ASN A 443 11.31 -11.84 16.98
N ALA A 444 12.55 -12.13 17.40
CA ALA A 444 12.89 -13.44 17.98
C ALA A 444 12.08 -13.76 19.26
N ALA A 445 11.92 -12.79 20.15
CA ALA A 445 11.14 -12.97 21.38
C ALA A 445 9.65 -13.28 21.11
N MET A 446 9.10 -12.70 20.03
CA MET A 446 7.75 -12.99 19.56
C MET A 446 7.67 -14.41 18.98
N ALA A 447 8.64 -14.78 18.13
CA ALA A 447 8.75 -16.12 17.54
C ALA A 447 8.80 -17.20 18.64
N ASP A 448 9.63 -17.01 19.66
CA ASP A 448 9.75 -17.92 20.81
C ASP A 448 8.43 -18.06 21.58
N LYS A 449 7.71 -16.95 21.80
CA LYS A 449 6.39 -16.98 22.45
C LYS A 449 5.35 -17.74 21.61
N MET A 450 5.40 -17.63 20.27
CA MET A 450 4.51 -18.39 19.39
C MET A 450 4.81 -19.87 19.37
N MET A 451 6.07 -20.26 19.23
CA MET A 451 6.48 -21.66 19.21
C MET A 451 6.06 -22.39 20.50
N LYS A 452 6.12 -21.70 21.65
CA LYS A 452 5.69 -22.24 22.95
C LYS A 452 4.17 -22.44 23.08
N ARG A 453 3.35 -21.83 22.22
CA ARG A 453 1.88 -21.85 22.30
C ARG A 453 1.21 -22.89 21.37
N VAL A 454 1.98 -23.73 20.65
CA VAL A 454 1.48 -24.73 19.67
C VAL A 454 0.52 -24.08 18.65
N PHE A 455 1.04 -23.08 17.94
CA PHE A 455 0.34 -22.48 16.81
C PHE A 455 0.47 -23.37 15.56
N PRO A 456 -0.63 -23.63 14.84
CA PRO A 456 -0.56 -24.23 13.52
C PRO A 456 0.43 -23.52 12.59
N THR A 457 1.29 -24.30 11.95
CA THR A 457 2.25 -23.80 10.96
C THR A 457 1.61 -23.70 9.59
N LYS A 458 2.08 -22.75 8.78
CA LYS A 458 1.69 -22.65 7.37
C LYS A 458 2.57 -23.55 6.52
N GLU A 459 1.93 -24.36 5.68
CA GLU A 459 2.57 -25.15 4.63
C GLU A 459 2.34 -24.47 3.29
N LEU A 460 3.38 -24.35 2.45
CA LEU A 460 3.23 -23.76 1.12
C LEU A 460 2.56 -24.75 0.17
N LEU A 461 1.65 -24.22 -0.64
CA LEU A 461 1.04 -24.89 -1.79
C LEU A 461 1.60 -24.25 -3.08
N PRO A 462 1.49 -24.91 -4.24
CA PRO A 462 1.86 -24.29 -5.52
C PRO A 462 1.18 -22.93 -5.76
N MET A 463 -0.04 -22.78 -5.23
CA MET A 463 -0.86 -21.58 -5.34
C MET A 463 -1.35 -21.08 -3.97
N GLY A 464 -0.45 -21.05 -2.99
CA GLY A 464 -0.69 -20.35 -1.74
C GLY A 464 -0.13 -21.02 -0.52
N TRP A 465 -0.89 -21.06 0.56
CA TRP A 465 -0.53 -21.79 1.77
C TRP A 465 -1.74 -22.49 2.39
N MET A 466 -1.47 -23.46 3.25
CA MET A 466 -2.42 -24.24 4.03
C MET A 466 -2.02 -24.22 5.51
N VAL A 467 -3.01 -24.20 6.40
CA VAL A 467 -2.88 -24.33 7.84
C VAL A 467 -3.80 -25.45 8.29
N LYS A 468 -3.25 -26.41 9.02
CA LYS A 468 -3.99 -27.56 9.56
C LYS A 468 -4.25 -27.35 11.07
N PRO A 469 -5.29 -27.95 11.66
CA PRO A 469 -5.50 -27.91 13.10
C PRO A 469 -4.27 -28.39 13.88
N SER A 470 -4.03 -27.86 15.09
CA SER A 470 -2.92 -28.31 15.93
C SER A 470 -3.01 -29.79 16.35
N ASP A 471 -4.22 -30.35 16.39
CA ASP A 471 -4.50 -31.77 16.67
C ASP A 471 -4.84 -32.56 15.39
N PHE A 472 -4.29 -32.14 14.25
CA PHE A 472 -4.56 -32.74 12.95
C PHE A 472 -4.29 -34.25 12.90
N ASP A 473 -5.29 -34.96 12.38
CA ASP A 473 -5.30 -36.37 12.04
C ASP A 473 -5.60 -36.52 10.55
N GLU A 474 -4.65 -37.05 9.78
CA GLU A 474 -4.74 -37.26 8.33
C GLU A 474 -5.87 -38.21 7.90
N ARG A 475 -6.42 -39.00 8.83
CA ARG A 475 -7.52 -39.95 8.58
C ARG A 475 -8.89 -39.29 8.68
N LYS A 476 -8.98 -38.08 9.23
CA LYS A 476 -10.22 -37.31 9.31
C LYS A 476 -10.40 -36.44 8.08
N VAL A 477 -11.65 -36.08 7.81
CA VAL A 477 -12.04 -35.18 6.74
C VAL A 477 -12.52 -33.87 7.38
N TYR A 478 -11.88 -32.75 7.03
CA TYR A 478 -12.09 -31.44 7.66
C TYR A 478 -12.85 -30.49 6.73
N PRO A 479 -13.76 -29.65 7.27
CA PRO A 479 -14.25 -28.50 6.54
C PRO A 479 -13.11 -27.54 6.19
N VAL A 480 -13.21 -26.88 5.04
CA VAL A 480 -12.17 -26.00 4.52
C VAL A 480 -12.63 -24.55 4.50
N VAL A 481 -11.80 -23.64 4.99
CA VAL A 481 -11.97 -22.19 4.80
C VAL A 481 -10.86 -21.70 3.88
N VAL A 482 -11.22 -21.09 2.75
CA VAL A 482 -10.26 -20.47 1.82
C VAL A 482 -10.32 -18.95 2.00
N VAL A 483 -9.20 -18.37 2.42
CA VAL A 483 -9.00 -16.93 2.56
C VAL A 483 -8.54 -16.35 1.23
N LEU A 484 -9.38 -15.53 0.62
CA LEU A 484 -9.09 -14.81 -0.62
C LEU A 484 -8.29 -13.55 -0.30
N GLN A 485 -7.02 -13.52 -0.74
CA GLN A 485 -6.08 -12.41 -0.48
C GLN A 485 -4.83 -12.52 -1.36
N GLU A 486 -4.04 -11.45 -1.47
CA GLU A 486 -2.69 -11.53 -2.04
C GLU A 486 -1.89 -12.57 -1.24
N THR A 487 -1.51 -13.64 -1.93
CA THR A 487 -0.92 -14.80 -1.27
C THR A 487 0.57 -14.82 -1.55
N LEU A 488 1.35 -14.36 -0.56
CA LEU A 488 2.80 -14.40 -0.59
C LEU A 488 3.32 -15.41 0.43
N ASN A 489 4.53 -15.92 0.20
CA ASN A 489 5.32 -16.61 1.19
C ASN A 489 5.88 -15.58 2.18
N GLN A 490 4.99 -14.99 2.98
CA GLN A 490 5.28 -13.89 3.87
C GLN A 490 4.64 -14.15 5.23
N TRP A 491 5.32 -13.68 6.27
CA TRP A 491 4.76 -13.77 7.60
C TRP A 491 3.53 -12.87 7.74
N ASP A 492 2.44 -13.43 8.27
CA ASP A 492 1.26 -12.67 8.68
C ASP A 492 0.66 -13.30 9.96
N ILE A 493 -0.09 -12.48 10.69
CA ILE A 493 -1.01 -12.94 11.73
C ILE A 493 -2.43 -12.63 11.26
N SER A 494 -3.11 -13.62 10.69
CA SER A 494 -4.49 -13.53 10.20
C SER A 494 -5.44 -14.36 11.09
N TYR A 495 -6.73 -14.42 10.76
CA TYR A 495 -7.66 -15.37 11.40
C TYR A 495 -7.32 -16.83 11.12
N ALA A 496 -6.39 -17.13 10.20
CA ALA A 496 -6.21 -18.46 9.67
C ALA A 496 -5.81 -19.50 10.72
N GLN A 497 -4.81 -19.20 11.56
CA GLN A 497 -4.40 -20.12 12.62
C GLN A 497 -5.47 -20.28 13.70
N ASP A 498 -6.22 -19.23 14.01
CA ASP A 498 -7.30 -19.29 15.00
C ASP A 498 -8.47 -20.13 14.50
N ILE A 499 -8.88 -19.96 13.23
CA ILE A 499 -9.89 -20.79 12.56
C ILE A 499 -9.41 -22.24 12.49
N ALA A 500 -8.14 -22.48 12.16
CA ALA A 500 -7.60 -23.84 12.10
C ALA A 500 -7.67 -24.55 13.47
N ASN A 501 -7.40 -23.83 14.55
CA ASN A 501 -7.54 -24.34 15.92
C ASN A 501 -9.00 -24.64 16.32
N GLN A 502 -9.99 -24.23 15.53
CA GLN A 502 -11.40 -24.59 15.71
C GLN A 502 -11.78 -25.84 14.90
N GLY A 503 -10.81 -26.57 14.34
CA GLY A 503 -11.05 -27.84 13.64
C GLY A 503 -11.28 -27.69 12.13
N TYR A 504 -10.82 -26.60 11.52
CA TYR A 504 -10.89 -26.36 10.08
C TYR A 504 -9.51 -26.53 9.44
N VAL A 505 -9.47 -26.93 8.18
CA VAL A 505 -8.29 -26.67 7.33
C VAL A 505 -8.47 -25.29 6.72
N VAL A 506 -7.46 -24.43 6.84
CA VAL A 506 -7.51 -23.08 6.28
C VAL A 506 -6.49 -22.95 5.17
N CYS A 507 -6.92 -22.51 4.01
CA CYS A 507 -6.03 -22.27 2.87
C CYS A 507 -6.11 -20.81 2.43
N SER A 508 -5.15 -20.36 1.64
CA SER A 508 -5.22 -19.08 0.94
C SER A 508 -5.29 -19.26 -0.58
N PHE A 509 -5.88 -18.28 -1.25
CA PHE A 509 -5.98 -18.25 -2.70
C PHE A 509 -6.03 -16.79 -3.20
N SER A 510 -5.35 -16.51 -4.32
CA SER A 510 -5.38 -15.19 -4.98
C SER A 510 -5.60 -15.37 -6.48
N PRO A 511 -6.79 -15.06 -7.02
CA PRO A 511 -7.01 -15.12 -8.46
C PRO A 511 -6.18 -14.07 -9.22
N THR A 512 -5.90 -12.93 -8.58
CA THR A 512 -5.21 -11.77 -9.16
C THR A 512 -3.70 -11.97 -9.39
N MET A 513 -3.06 -12.89 -8.68
CA MET A 513 -1.60 -13.08 -8.77
C MET A 513 -1.16 -13.60 -10.14
N TYR A 514 -2.06 -14.25 -10.87
CA TYR A 514 -1.85 -14.76 -12.22
C TYR A 514 -1.52 -13.70 -13.26
N ARG A 515 -1.98 -12.45 -13.05
CA ARG A 515 -1.61 -11.31 -13.90
C ARG A 515 -0.10 -11.08 -13.90
N TYR A 516 0.57 -11.27 -12.77
CA TYR A 516 2.03 -11.09 -12.68
C TYR A 516 2.84 -12.18 -13.42
N ALA A 517 2.19 -13.29 -13.77
CA ALA A 517 2.72 -14.33 -14.66
C ALA A 517 2.31 -14.12 -16.14
N GLY A 518 1.67 -13.01 -16.48
CA GLY A 518 1.17 -12.74 -17.83
C GLY A 518 0.05 -13.67 -18.30
N ASN A 519 -0.70 -14.27 -17.37
CA ASN A 519 -1.77 -15.23 -17.66
C ASN A 519 -3.07 -14.81 -16.97
N GLU A 520 -3.70 -13.74 -17.45
CA GLU A 520 -5.00 -13.29 -16.93
C GLU A 520 -6.12 -14.24 -17.38
N GLN A 521 -6.88 -14.77 -16.43
CA GLN A 521 -7.98 -15.71 -16.65
C GLN A 521 -9.18 -15.35 -15.78
N GLU A 522 -10.37 -15.80 -16.17
CA GLU A 522 -11.59 -15.63 -15.37
C GLU A 522 -11.45 -16.30 -13.99
N HIS A 523 -11.98 -15.66 -12.94
CA HIS A 523 -11.89 -16.15 -11.57
C HIS A 523 -12.34 -17.61 -11.40
N LEU A 524 -13.41 -18.01 -12.09
CA LEU A 524 -13.97 -19.36 -12.01
C LEU A 524 -13.01 -20.43 -12.56
N ALA A 525 -12.32 -20.14 -13.66
CA ALA A 525 -11.35 -21.07 -14.25
C ALA A 525 -10.15 -21.28 -13.32
N VAL A 526 -9.63 -20.18 -12.76
CA VAL A 526 -8.52 -20.23 -11.79
C VAL A 526 -8.95 -20.95 -10.51
N TRP A 527 -10.18 -20.72 -10.06
CA TRP A 527 -10.78 -21.39 -8.90
C TRP A 527 -10.88 -22.91 -9.09
N HIS A 528 -11.36 -23.38 -10.24
CA HIS A 528 -11.42 -24.82 -10.51
C HIS A 528 -10.03 -25.47 -10.53
N SER A 529 -9.02 -24.81 -11.12
CA SER A 529 -7.64 -25.30 -11.08
C SER A 529 -7.08 -25.36 -9.66
N TYR A 530 -7.43 -24.38 -8.82
CA TYR A 530 -7.09 -24.40 -7.40
C TYR A 530 -7.76 -25.58 -6.67
N LEU A 531 -9.05 -25.83 -6.93
CA LEU A 531 -9.77 -26.96 -6.34
C LEU A 531 -9.17 -28.31 -6.74
N GLU A 532 -8.73 -28.49 -7.99
CA GLU A 532 -8.03 -29.71 -8.41
C GLU A 532 -6.78 -29.98 -7.57
N THR A 533 -6.03 -28.93 -7.22
CA THR A 533 -4.85 -29.03 -6.36
C THR A 533 -5.26 -29.34 -4.91
N LEU A 534 -6.25 -28.61 -4.38
CA LEU A 534 -6.75 -28.78 -3.02
C LEU A 534 -7.32 -30.17 -2.77
N PHE A 535 -8.02 -30.74 -3.75
CA PHE A 535 -8.69 -32.03 -3.65
C PHE A 535 -7.78 -33.25 -3.81
N GLN A 536 -6.49 -33.04 -4.05
CA GLN A 536 -5.47 -34.10 -3.92
C GLN A 536 -5.22 -34.46 -2.45
N TYR A 537 -5.56 -33.57 -1.52
CA TYR A 537 -5.44 -33.82 -0.09
C TYR A 537 -6.70 -34.55 0.42
N PRO A 538 -6.61 -35.85 0.80
CA PRO A 538 -7.77 -36.69 1.11
C PRO A 538 -8.54 -36.25 2.36
N PHE A 539 -7.88 -35.49 3.24
CA PHE A 539 -8.48 -34.92 4.44
C PHE A 539 -9.34 -33.68 4.18
N THR A 540 -9.45 -33.19 2.94
CA THR A 540 -10.29 -32.02 2.62
C THR A 540 -11.73 -32.42 2.33
N ASN A 541 -12.70 -31.79 2.99
CA ASN A 541 -14.12 -32.02 2.71
C ASN A 541 -14.57 -31.21 1.48
N LYS A 542 -14.70 -31.88 0.33
CA LYS A 542 -15.15 -31.26 -0.93
C LYS A 542 -16.55 -30.66 -0.88
N ASN A 543 -17.37 -31.06 0.12
CA ASN A 543 -18.74 -30.59 0.31
C ASN A 543 -18.89 -29.49 1.36
N SER A 544 -17.82 -29.15 2.09
CA SER A 544 -17.82 -28.12 3.13
C SER A 544 -16.67 -27.15 2.87
N ILE A 545 -16.86 -26.25 1.90
CA ILE A 545 -15.92 -25.18 1.55
C ILE A 545 -16.55 -23.81 1.83
N ALA A 546 -15.86 -23.00 2.62
CA ALA A 546 -16.19 -21.61 2.88
C ALA A 546 -15.15 -20.69 2.22
N LEU A 547 -15.59 -19.58 1.65
CA LEU A 547 -14.72 -18.50 1.16
C LEU A 547 -14.80 -17.30 2.10
N MET A 548 -13.67 -16.65 2.36
CA MET A 548 -13.62 -15.41 3.14
C MET A 548 -12.74 -14.39 2.45
N GLY A 549 -13.21 -13.14 2.31
CA GLY A 549 -12.43 -12.07 1.66
C GLY A 549 -12.85 -10.68 2.11
N VAL A 550 -12.05 -9.68 1.73
CA VAL A 550 -12.28 -8.24 1.98
C VAL A 550 -12.32 -7.49 0.64
N GLY A 551 -13.20 -6.49 0.48
CA GLY A 551 -13.18 -5.61 -0.70
C GLY A 551 -13.40 -6.36 -2.01
N ALA A 552 -12.45 -6.27 -2.94
CA ALA A 552 -12.47 -7.02 -4.21
C ALA A 552 -12.37 -8.55 -4.00
N TYR A 553 -11.70 -9.02 -2.94
CA TYR A 553 -11.69 -10.45 -2.64
C TYR A 553 -13.03 -10.93 -2.05
N ALA A 554 -13.73 -10.06 -1.33
CA ALA A 554 -15.11 -10.34 -0.90
C ALA A 554 -16.06 -10.42 -2.09
N HIS A 555 -15.84 -9.61 -3.13
CA HIS A 555 -16.54 -9.73 -4.41
C HIS A 555 -16.39 -11.13 -5.01
N THR A 556 -15.15 -11.59 -5.16
CA THR A 556 -14.86 -12.94 -5.70
C THR A 556 -15.48 -14.04 -4.83
N ALA A 557 -15.48 -13.90 -3.50
CA ALA A 557 -16.11 -14.88 -2.61
C ALA A 557 -17.61 -15.03 -2.89
N ILE A 558 -18.32 -13.90 -3.07
CA ILE A 558 -19.75 -13.88 -3.38
C ILE A 558 -19.99 -14.39 -4.81
N GLU A 559 -19.18 -13.96 -5.78
CA GLU A 559 -19.27 -14.40 -7.18
C GLU A 559 -19.16 -15.93 -7.27
N LEU A 560 -18.16 -16.53 -6.60
CA LEU A 560 -17.95 -17.97 -6.59
C LEU A 560 -19.06 -18.72 -5.83
N LEU A 561 -19.59 -18.16 -4.73
CA LEU A 561 -20.78 -18.69 -4.05
C LEU A 561 -21.99 -18.78 -4.98
N GLN A 562 -22.13 -17.80 -5.89
CA GLN A 562 -23.22 -17.74 -6.85
C GLN A 562 -23.03 -18.67 -8.04
N LYS A 563 -21.78 -18.87 -8.49
CA LYS A 563 -21.45 -19.61 -9.72
C LYS A 563 -21.05 -21.08 -9.49
N ASP A 564 -20.56 -21.44 -8.31
CA ASP A 564 -20.02 -22.78 -8.02
C ASP A 564 -20.66 -23.41 -6.78
N THR A 565 -21.29 -24.58 -6.99
CA THR A 565 -21.98 -25.34 -5.93
C THR A 565 -21.06 -26.00 -4.89
N THR A 566 -19.75 -26.05 -5.16
CA THR A 566 -18.74 -26.52 -4.19
C THR A 566 -18.60 -25.55 -3.03
N VAL A 567 -18.84 -24.26 -3.26
CA VAL A 567 -18.82 -23.22 -2.23
C VAL A 567 -20.13 -23.23 -1.45
N LYS A 568 -20.07 -23.54 -0.14
CA LYS A 568 -21.23 -23.57 0.75
C LYS A 568 -21.45 -22.27 1.49
N VAL A 569 -20.38 -21.58 1.81
CA VAL A 569 -20.39 -20.39 2.65
C VAL A 569 -19.52 -19.30 2.03
N ALA A 570 -20.00 -18.06 2.02
CA ALA A 570 -19.15 -16.89 1.80
C ALA A 570 -19.25 -15.91 2.97
N ILE A 571 -18.10 -15.42 3.41
CA ILE A 571 -17.96 -14.37 4.43
C ILE A 571 -17.30 -13.18 3.75
N ALA A 572 -18.06 -12.10 3.59
CA ALA A 572 -17.69 -10.96 2.78
C ALA A 572 -17.58 -9.70 3.64
N LEU A 573 -16.35 -9.22 3.83
CA LEU A 573 -16.05 -8.03 4.61
C LEU A 573 -15.88 -6.81 3.69
N ASN A 574 -16.61 -5.72 3.96
CA ASN A 574 -16.62 -4.49 3.14
C ASN A 574 -16.64 -4.78 1.63
N PRO A 575 -17.61 -5.57 1.12
CA PRO A 575 -17.55 -6.05 -0.27
C PRO A 575 -17.76 -4.95 -1.30
N ILE A 576 -16.97 -4.99 -2.36
CA ILE A 576 -17.30 -4.29 -3.60
C ILE A 576 -18.33 -5.15 -4.33
N THR A 577 -19.54 -4.65 -4.53
CA THR A 577 -20.64 -5.44 -5.13
C THR A 577 -20.97 -5.02 -6.57
N ASP A 578 -20.50 -3.85 -6.97
CA ASP A 578 -20.71 -3.26 -8.28
C ASP A 578 -19.58 -2.26 -8.56
N TYR A 579 -18.76 -2.55 -9.56
CA TYR A 579 -17.61 -1.70 -9.89
C TYR A 579 -18.00 -0.32 -10.42
N ALA A 580 -19.24 -0.10 -10.89
CA ALA A 580 -19.76 1.22 -11.25
C ALA A 580 -19.92 2.15 -10.03
N HIS A 581 -19.93 1.59 -8.83
CA HIS A 581 -20.04 2.31 -7.57
C HIS A 581 -18.70 2.47 -6.83
N TYR A 582 -17.62 1.89 -7.36
CA TYR A 582 -16.29 1.94 -6.77
C TYR A 582 -15.46 3.10 -7.33
N LEU A 583 -14.18 3.21 -6.96
CA LEU A 583 -13.30 4.34 -7.33
C LEU A 583 -12.96 4.28 -8.84
N SER A 584 -13.15 5.39 -9.55
CA SER A 584 -12.99 5.45 -11.02
C SER A 584 -11.62 4.97 -11.50
N VAL A 585 -10.52 5.46 -10.92
CA VAL A 585 -9.16 5.07 -11.31
C VAL A 585 -8.91 3.56 -11.16
N LEU A 586 -9.55 2.88 -10.21
CA LEU A 586 -9.38 1.44 -10.05
C LEU A 586 -10.29 0.70 -11.03
N SER A 587 -11.60 0.94 -11.00
CA SER A 587 -12.55 0.23 -11.86
C SER A 587 -12.27 0.45 -13.36
N GLU A 588 -12.01 1.69 -13.79
CA GLU A 588 -11.74 2.00 -15.20
C GLU A 588 -10.41 1.39 -15.69
N GLY A 589 -9.41 1.26 -14.82
CA GLY A 589 -8.13 0.62 -15.17
C GLY A 589 -8.26 -0.88 -15.45
N TRP A 590 -9.24 -1.55 -14.84
CA TRP A 590 -9.51 -2.98 -15.08
C TRP A 590 -10.59 -3.22 -16.14
N MET A 591 -11.63 -2.40 -16.14
CA MET A 591 -12.85 -2.66 -16.92
C MET A 591 -13.04 -1.68 -18.07
N GLY A 592 -12.19 -0.66 -18.20
CA GLY A 592 -12.39 0.46 -19.12
C GLY A 592 -13.54 1.37 -18.68
N LEU A 593 -13.88 2.34 -19.53
CA LEU A 593 -14.97 3.27 -19.29
C LEU A 593 -16.33 2.58 -19.38
N PRO A 594 -17.27 2.80 -18.44
CA PRO A 594 -18.61 2.21 -18.50
C PRO A 594 -19.36 2.53 -19.81
N GLN A 595 -19.17 3.72 -20.37
CA GLN A 595 -19.80 4.12 -21.63
C GLN A 595 -19.32 3.30 -22.83
N LYS A 596 -18.13 2.69 -22.74
CA LYS A 596 -17.54 1.86 -23.80
C LYS A 596 -17.65 0.37 -23.51
N ASN A 597 -17.71 -0.01 -22.23
CA ASN A 597 -17.70 -1.41 -21.80
C ASN A 597 -18.80 -1.74 -20.79
N PHE A 598 -20.01 -1.22 -21.00
CA PHE A 598 -21.15 -1.40 -20.07
C PHE A 598 -21.47 -2.88 -19.79
N MET A 599 -21.25 -3.77 -20.77
CA MET A 599 -21.48 -5.20 -20.62
C MET A 599 -20.58 -5.82 -19.55
N ALA A 600 -19.30 -5.42 -19.47
CA ALA A 600 -18.40 -5.92 -18.42
C ALA A 600 -18.85 -5.46 -17.03
N TYR A 601 -19.28 -4.20 -16.89
CA TYR A 601 -19.83 -3.68 -15.63
C TYR A 601 -21.08 -4.44 -15.20
N GLN A 602 -22.01 -4.68 -16.14
CA GLN A 602 -23.23 -5.44 -15.88
C GLN A 602 -22.93 -6.90 -15.49
N GLN A 603 -21.99 -7.57 -16.16
CA GLN A 603 -21.62 -8.96 -15.87
C GLN A 603 -20.92 -9.12 -14.52
N ALA A 604 -20.22 -8.09 -14.05
CA ALA A 604 -19.56 -8.08 -12.75
C ALA A 604 -20.52 -7.71 -11.60
N GLU A 605 -21.72 -7.19 -11.86
CA GLU A 605 -22.64 -6.76 -10.81
C GLU A 605 -23.22 -7.97 -10.05
N LEU A 606 -22.93 -8.08 -8.75
CA LEU A 606 -23.34 -9.22 -7.93
C LEU A 606 -24.85 -9.29 -7.67
N SER A 607 -25.56 -8.16 -7.82
CA SER A 607 -27.02 -8.08 -7.66
C SER A 607 -27.76 -8.94 -8.70
N SER A 608 -27.17 -9.09 -9.90
CA SER A 608 -27.72 -9.89 -11.00
C SER A 608 -27.71 -11.40 -10.73
N LEU A 609 -26.97 -11.82 -9.70
CA LEU A 609 -26.71 -13.21 -9.34
C LEU A 609 -27.32 -13.60 -7.98
N ALA A 610 -28.36 -12.89 -7.52
CA ALA A 610 -28.92 -13.01 -6.17
C ALA A 610 -29.45 -14.42 -5.79
N ASN A 611 -29.64 -15.33 -6.74
CA ASN A 611 -30.13 -16.69 -6.48
C ASN A 611 -28.98 -17.69 -6.33
N TYR A 612 -28.61 -18.03 -5.09
CA TYR A 612 -27.55 -19.00 -4.77
C TYR A 612 -28.00 -20.00 -3.69
N ARG A 613 -27.36 -21.18 -3.64
CA ARG A 613 -27.76 -22.27 -2.72
C ARG A 613 -27.02 -22.29 -1.38
N GLY A 614 -25.97 -21.50 -1.22
CA GLY A 614 -25.14 -21.45 -0.01
C GLY A 614 -25.60 -20.42 1.04
N LYS A 615 -24.70 -20.08 1.97
CA LYS A 615 -24.92 -19.15 3.08
C LYS A 615 -23.99 -17.97 2.99
N LEU A 616 -24.53 -16.76 3.17
CA LEU A 616 -23.76 -15.52 3.06
C LEU A 616 -23.79 -14.76 4.38
N LEU A 617 -22.61 -14.33 4.83
CA LEU A 617 -22.44 -13.36 5.91
C LEU A 617 -21.81 -12.09 5.33
N LEU A 618 -22.57 -11.00 5.35
CA LEU A 618 -22.09 -9.67 4.99
C LEU A 618 -21.62 -8.94 6.25
N MET A 619 -20.40 -8.43 6.24
CA MET A 619 -19.85 -7.62 7.33
C MET A 619 -19.36 -6.30 6.78
N HIS A 620 -19.81 -5.16 7.31
CA HIS A 620 -19.43 -3.85 6.75
C HIS A 620 -19.27 -2.77 7.82
N ASN A 621 -18.22 -1.95 7.70
CA ASN A 621 -18.01 -0.75 8.51
C ASN A 621 -18.73 0.46 7.88
N VAL A 622 -19.73 1.01 8.55
CA VAL A 622 -20.66 1.99 7.97
C VAL A 622 -19.96 3.29 7.53
N ASP A 623 -18.87 3.67 8.20
CA ASP A 623 -18.04 4.85 7.90
C ASP A 623 -16.87 4.57 6.93
N ASN A 624 -16.86 3.40 6.29
CA ASN A 624 -15.79 3.05 5.35
C ASN A 624 -15.79 4.00 4.14
N THR A 625 -14.70 4.76 4.01
CA THR A 625 -14.52 5.73 2.92
C THR A 625 -13.93 5.12 1.64
N ASP A 626 -13.39 3.90 1.71
CA ASP A 626 -12.77 3.21 0.56
C ASP A 626 -13.79 2.38 -0.20
N VAL A 627 -14.52 1.50 0.50
CA VAL A 627 -15.65 0.77 -0.03
C VAL A 627 -16.88 1.25 0.70
N HIS A 628 -17.69 2.08 0.05
CA HIS A 628 -18.86 2.66 0.69
C HIS A 628 -19.92 1.61 1.04
N ILE A 629 -20.64 1.84 2.14
CA ILE A 629 -21.77 1.01 2.57
C ILE A 629 -22.86 0.84 1.49
N GLN A 630 -22.93 1.77 0.54
CA GLN A 630 -23.78 1.68 -0.65
C GLN A 630 -23.65 0.33 -1.37
N HIS A 631 -22.45 -0.23 -1.47
CA HIS A 631 -22.25 -1.54 -2.09
C HIS A 631 -23.06 -2.64 -1.39
N THR A 632 -23.01 -2.69 -0.06
CA THR A 632 -23.79 -3.66 0.71
C THR A 632 -25.28 -3.40 0.57
N TRP A 633 -25.74 -2.15 0.57
CA TRP A 633 -27.15 -1.83 0.40
C TRP A 633 -27.73 -2.25 -0.95
N LEU A 634 -26.99 -2.05 -2.04
CA LEU A 634 -27.41 -2.50 -3.38
C LEU A 634 -27.59 -4.02 -3.43
N LEU A 635 -26.65 -4.77 -2.86
CA LEU A 635 -26.74 -6.23 -2.82
C LEU A 635 -27.89 -6.69 -1.91
N VAL A 636 -28.04 -6.09 -0.72
CA VAL A 636 -29.12 -6.42 0.23
C VAL A 636 -30.49 -6.24 -0.40
N ASP A 637 -30.73 -5.13 -1.11
CA ASP A 637 -32.01 -4.89 -1.81
C ASP A 637 -32.29 -5.97 -2.87
N ALA A 638 -31.27 -6.38 -3.64
CA ALA A 638 -31.40 -7.45 -4.62
C ALA A 638 -31.68 -8.82 -3.98
N LEU A 639 -31.03 -9.15 -2.86
CA LEU A 639 -31.27 -10.39 -2.12
C LEU A 639 -32.70 -10.45 -1.57
N ILE A 640 -33.21 -9.34 -1.03
CA ILE A 640 -34.59 -9.24 -0.55
C ILE A 640 -35.58 -9.46 -1.71
N LYS A 641 -35.37 -8.80 -2.85
CA LYS A 641 -36.22 -8.98 -4.05
C LYS A 641 -36.22 -10.42 -4.57
N ALA A 642 -35.09 -11.11 -4.45
CA ALA A 642 -34.96 -12.52 -4.81
C ALA A 642 -35.47 -13.50 -3.75
N ASN A 643 -35.97 -13.00 -2.60
CA ASN A 643 -36.33 -13.80 -1.42
C ASN A 643 -35.17 -14.69 -0.92
N GLN A 644 -33.94 -14.21 -1.06
CA GLN A 644 -32.72 -14.90 -0.63
C GLN A 644 -32.38 -14.50 0.82
N GLN A 645 -32.20 -15.50 1.69
CA GLN A 645 -31.81 -15.27 3.08
C GLN A 645 -30.29 -15.09 3.21
N PHE A 646 -29.87 -14.16 4.08
CA PHE A 646 -28.46 -13.86 4.38
C PHE A 646 -28.33 -13.37 5.82
N ASP A 647 -27.11 -13.45 6.36
CA ASP A 647 -26.75 -12.83 7.63
C ASP A 647 -25.99 -11.51 7.36
N MET A 648 -26.17 -10.51 8.23
CA MET A 648 -25.46 -9.23 8.13
C MET A 648 -24.99 -8.76 9.50
N GLN A 649 -23.78 -8.17 9.55
CA GLN A 649 -23.21 -7.50 10.70
C GLN A 649 -22.67 -6.13 10.27
N LEU A 650 -23.14 -5.06 10.91
CA LEU A 650 -22.64 -3.71 10.65
C LEU A 650 -21.83 -3.21 11.83
N TYR A 651 -20.75 -2.48 11.53
CA TYR A 651 -19.90 -1.83 12.52
C TYR A 651 -19.99 -0.31 12.34
N PRO A 652 -20.34 0.46 13.39
CA PRO A 652 -20.54 1.90 13.25
C PRO A 652 -19.29 2.70 12.87
N SER A 653 -18.09 2.27 13.31
CA SER A 653 -16.84 2.96 12.95
C SER A 653 -15.59 2.09 13.00
N ILE A 654 -14.61 2.39 12.15
CA ILE A 654 -13.25 1.82 12.17
C ILE A 654 -12.26 2.53 13.11
N TYR A 655 -12.58 3.71 13.65
CA TYR A 655 -11.59 4.64 14.23
C TYR A 655 -11.59 4.76 15.75
N TYR A 656 -11.83 3.67 16.47
CA TYR A 656 -11.71 3.68 17.92
C TYR A 656 -10.50 2.87 18.38
N ASP A 657 -9.47 3.54 18.89
CA ASP A 657 -8.16 3.01 19.28
C ASP A 657 -8.23 1.88 20.34
N ASN A 658 -9.23 1.91 21.22
CA ASN A 658 -9.50 0.84 22.19
C ASN A 658 -10.38 -0.30 21.64
N VAL A 659 -10.83 -0.19 20.39
CA VAL A 659 -11.78 -1.11 19.76
C VAL A 659 -11.09 -2.01 18.74
N THR A 660 -9.90 -1.73 18.22
CA THR A 660 -9.27 -2.60 17.19
C THR A 660 -9.06 -4.05 17.68
N GLN A 661 -8.66 -4.23 18.94
CA GLN A 661 -8.55 -5.54 19.59
C GLN A 661 -9.94 -6.15 19.86
N THR A 662 -10.86 -5.38 20.42
CA THR A 662 -12.22 -5.83 20.74
C THR A 662 -13.03 -6.18 19.49
N LEU A 663 -12.84 -5.43 18.41
CA LEU A 663 -13.46 -5.60 17.10
C LEU A 663 -12.92 -6.85 16.41
N TYR A 664 -11.60 -7.09 16.50
CA TYR A 664 -11.01 -8.33 16.01
C TYR A 664 -11.64 -9.54 16.71
N LEU A 665 -11.67 -9.53 18.05
CA LEU A 665 -12.28 -10.62 18.83
C LEU A 665 -13.77 -10.81 18.49
N HIS A 666 -14.55 -9.73 18.50
CA HIS A 666 -15.97 -9.79 18.20
C HIS A 666 -16.24 -10.27 16.77
N SER A 667 -15.48 -9.77 15.78
CA SER A 667 -15.67 -10.19 14.38
C SER A 667 -15.23 -11.65 14.19
N PHE A 668 -14.17 -12.10 14.85
CA PHE A 668 -13.77 -13.50 14.87
C PHE A 668 -14.86 -14.41 15.46
N GLU A 669 -15.41 -14.06 16.62
CA GLU A 669 -16.49 -14.83 17.25
C GLU A 669 -17.73 -14.90 16.34
N ARG A 670 -18.07 -13.80 15.67
CA ARG A 670 -19.17 -13.77 14.70
C ARG A 670 -18.91 -14.69 13.50
N ILE A 671 -17.69 -14.65 12.95
CA ILE A 671 -17.24 -15.51 11.85
C ILE A 671 -17.32 -16.98 12.26
N MET A 672 -16.76 -17.35 13.42
CA MET A 672 -16.77 -18.72 13.91
C MET A 672 -18.17 -19.23 14.22
N SER A 673 -19.02 -18.40 14.83
CA SER A 673 -20.43 -18.75 15.07
C SER A 673 -21.16 -19.05 13.77
N PHE A 674 -20.88 -18.27 12.72
CA PHE A 674 -21.47 -18.47 11.40
C PHE A 674 -20.92 -19.73 10.70
N LEU A 675 -19.61 -19.98 10.75
CA LEU A 675 -19.01 -21.18 10.17
C LEU A 675 -19.52 -22.45 10.85
N ASN A 676 -19.49 -22.51 12.19
CA ASN A 676 -19.92 -23.68 12.96
C ASN A 676 -21.40 -24.03 12.76
N LYS A 677 -22.23 -23.04 12.42
CA LYS A 677 -23.65 -23.24 12.14
C LYS A 677 -23.92 -23.81 10.74
N ASN A 678 -23.04 -23.55 9.77
CA ASN A 678 -23.34 -23.72 8.35
C ASN A 678 -22.40 -24.67 7.57
N MET A 679 -21.35 -25.22 8.21
CA MET A 679 -20.29 -26.00 7.57
C MET A 679 -20.22 -27.47 7.99
#